data_AF-A0A815U104-F1
#
_entry.id   AF-A0A815U104-F1
#
_cell.length_a   1.000
_cell.length_b   1.000
_cell.length_c   1.000
_cell.angle_alpha   90.00
_cell.angle_beta   90.00
_cell.angle_gamma   90.00
#
_symmetry.space_group_name_H-M   'P 1'
#
loop_
_entity.id
_entity.type
_entity.pdbx_description
1 polymer ?
#
loop_
_entity_poly.entity_id
_entity_poly.type
_entity_poly.pdbx_seq_one_letter_code
_entity_poly.pdbx_strand_id
1 'polypeptide(L)'
;RNFPSRSGFYITIEAKFDGEILTTDPVEHSTVPDVNQELAWELDKKTLQHHKLQRNVIKCNTFATTNDVKENIGYFIIDVRSVNNNQKIQSYHLLQTKYPNSKPEFRICSYVEDDYQKTSSKSLSKIAQSPSKASPLGTTSSSSLLSKSKLQPVLVEEHGYYLLGPDIPQAEIFSLAITINFATNLIHLVPPQYNLSTTDGFFFYYNLFGNDITSETFYDLLNPKFYPERASVRIRTTQQILRSYLESYHPVDFSFWSANDLLGKTTIPLHRIVQPLQGTKTTFDILNKEFILRLHSPTLKLKENQQQEDQEEDQTMKPTVIVNVKLVREAVSANGNDEMTRATTGMGTMSAEQKRRQHNEQTNAASVIDDQTMNTVNLNKASDRRLSQKQIRDLSTQQRAQLLSVNNHALPSSINEDYHSNHVTNINDPPQPHPQTFNFPITATSTGSISHHFCLSIDLKSIRNVKTNHPLYLYCKYQYPFVGTFTPILTHPPISIERYQQDLQLPHSFCTFDFACIWQQLIDNFKYEPIQIDICVRDKGEPSRTNKDYLFGQVKLPLDKLLQQEKQRCSNANGIAGWRQTLSQLLTIINSANEKCGELFVIISLDDLGPLDLNSIAQQYRSQSVPPIPQQNNGLDNVFQRPAEDVHLQATYELQLWKETKELEFEKYLREIEAKKVYEIMEAFKEKDRDRESLLQKKMKEYVDLERQMKKAAIEVEKREKLLANNEQTIQRLQNDLKRDYDLKHIDMREASKRLQEQSDHQITLEKHKTLALEEEIISLKRTV
;
A
#
# COMPACT_ATOMS: atom_id res chain seq x y z
N ARG A 1 -35.10 -19.85 17.33
CA ARG A 1 -35.26 -20.72 18.53
C ARG A 1 -35.88 -19.94 19.66
N ASN A 2 -36.57 -20.62 20.58
CA ASN A 2 -37.22 -20.05 21.77
C ASN A 2 -38.26 -18.95 21.44
N PHE A 3 -38.94 -19.10 20.30
CA PHE A 3 -40.12 -18.29 20.00
C PHE A 3 -41.33 -18.89 20.73
N PRO A 4 -42.30 -18.08 21.20
CA PRO A 4 -43.59 -18.60 21.62
C PRO A 4 -44.37 -19.07 20.39
N SER A 5 -45.10 -20.18 20.47
CA SER A 5 -45.94 -20.61 19.34
C SER A 5 -47.16 -19.68 19.21
N ARG A 6 -47.38 -19.11 18.02
CA ARG A 6 -48.57 -18.29 17.69
C ARG A 6 -49.21 -18.83 16.41
N SER A 7 -50.26 -19.64 16.56
CA SER A 7 -51.02 -20.17 15.42
C SER A 7 -51.60 -19.04 14.56
N GLY A 8 -51.45 -19.14 13.23
CA GLY A 8 -52.00 -18.19 12.26
C GLY A 8 -51.15 -16.93 12.03
N PHE A 9 -50.05 -16.74 12.76
CA PHE A 9 -49.06 -15.70 12.48
C PHE A 9 -47.86 -16.29 11.71
N TYR A 10 -47.22 -15.45 10.90
CA TYR A 10 -46.00 -15.76 10.16
C TYR A 10 -44.88 -14.80 10.57
N ILE A 11 -43.65 -15.27 10.61
CA ILE A 11 -42.45 -14.47 10.88
C ILE A 11 -41.84 -14.04 9.56
N THR A 12 -41.58 -12.74 9.43
CA THR A 12 -40.80 -12.14 8.33
C THR A 12 -39.63 -11.34 8.91
N ILE A 13 -38.47 -11.42 8.27
CA ILE A 13 -37.26 -10.69 8.67
C ILE A 13 -36.92 -9.69 7.57
N GLU A 14 -36.83 -8.42 7.94
CA GLU A 14 -36.51 -7.30 7.04
C GLU A 14 -35.13 -6.76 7.42
N ALA A 15 -34.15 -6.92 6.53
CA ALA A 15 -32.79 -6.48 6.71
C ALA A 15 -32.49 -5.27 5.82
N LYS A 16 -31.88 -4.23 6.40
CA LYS A 16 -31.48 -3.03 5.68
C LYS A 16 -29.97 -2.89 5.63
N PHE A 17 -29.41 -2.79 4.43
CA PHE A 17 -27.98 -2.61 4.20
C PHE A 17 -27.74 -1.88 2.87
N ASP A 18 -26.71 -1.02 2.83
CA ASP A 18 -26.34 -0.15 1.70
C ASP A 18 -27.50 0.58 0.99
N GLY A 19 -28.48 1.07 1.77
CA GLY A 19 -29.64 1.79 1.25
C GLY A 19 -30.78 0.90 0.74
N GLU A 20 -30.54 -0.40 0.56
CA GLU A 20 -31.53 -1.39 0.13
C GLU A 20 -32.14 -2.16 1.30
N ILE A 21 -33.38 -2.62 1.12
CA ILE A 21 -34.13 -3.41 2.10
C ILE A 21 -34.53 -4.73 1.46
N LEU A 22 -34.09 -5.84 2.05
CA LEU A 22 -34.45 -7.18 1.64
C LEU A 22 -35.28 -7.84 2.74
N THR A 23 -36.32 -8.58 2.36
CA THR A 23 -37.25 -9.23 3.29
C THR A 23 -37.34 -10.72 3.00
N THR A 24 -37.40 -11.53 4.05
CA THR A 24 -37.63 -12.97 3.90
C THR A 24 -39.09 -13.29 3.63
N ASP A 25 -39.34 -14.44 3.03
CA ASP A 25 -40.67 -15.01 2.86
C ASP A 25 -41.31 -15.29 4.24
N PRO A 26 -42.65 -15.20 4.36
CA PRO A 26 -43.33 -15.48 5.62
C PRO A 26 -43.21 -16.95 6.03
N VAL A 27 -42.64 -17.21 7.20
CA VAL A 27 -42.50 -18.56 7.79
C VAL A 27 -43.46 -18.73 8.95
N GLU A 28 -44.06 -19.90 9.14
CA GLU A 28 -44.99 -20.12 10.26
C GLU A 28 -44.38 -19.75 11.63
N HIS A 29 -45.14 -19.05 12.47
CA HIS A 29 -44.71 -18.63 13.81
C HIS A 29 -44.74 -19.81 14.80
N SER A 30 -43.68 -20.61 14.74
CA SER A 30 -43.44 -21.78 15.57
C SER A 30 -42.36 -21.53 16.64
N THR A 31 -42.10 -22.50 17.51
CA THR A 31 -41.06 -22.38 18.55
C THR A 31 -39.63 -22.33 17.99
N VAL A 32 -39.45 -22.89 16.79
CA VAL A 32 -38.21 -22.90 16.01
C VAL A 32 -38.57 -22.59 14.56
N PRO A 33 -38.79 -21.31 14.21
CA PRO A 33 -39.09 -20.94 12.83
C PRO A 33 -37.88 -21.25 11.95
N ASP A 34 -38.11 -21.90 10.82
CA ASP A 34 -37.08 -22.32 9.87
C ASP A 34 -37.12 -21.41 8.63
N VAL A 35 -36.15 -20.52 8.53
CA VAL A 35 -36.05 -19.53 7.46
C VAL A 35 -34.96 -19.98 6.49
N ASN A 36 -35.38 -20.63 5.41
CA ASN A 36 -34.49 -21.19 4.38
C ASN A 36 -34.35 -20.23 3.18
N GLN A 37 -33.98 -18.98 3.45
CA GLN A 37 -33.78 -17.97 2.41
C GLN A 37 -32.55 -17.13 2.72
N GLU A 38 -31.76 -16.88 1.67
CA GLU A 38 -30.56 -16.06 1.73
C GLU A 38 -30.90 -14.63 1.28
N LEU A 39 -30.44 -13.64 2.05
CA LEU A 39 -30.53 -12.23 1.69
C LEU A 39 -29.13 -11.76 1.30
N ALA A 40 -28.96 -11.34 0.04
CA ALA A 40 -27.67 -10.98 -0.53
C ALA A 40 -27.70 -9.54 -1.07
N TRP A 41 -26.65 -8.79 -0.77
CA TRP A 41 -26.42 -7.46 -1.32
C TRP A 41 -25.18 -7.51 -2.22
N GLU A 42 -25.28 -6.93 -3.40
CA GLU A 42 -24.16 -6.80 -4.33
C GLU A 42 -23.36 -5.54 -3.99
N LEU A 43 -22.05 -5.69 -3.77
CA LEU A 43 -21.17 -4.60 -3.38
C LEU A 43 -19.80 -4.76 -4.03
N ASP A 44 -19.25 -3.66 -4.51
CA ASP A 44 -17.85 -3.63 -4.93
C ASP A 44 -16.92 -3.88 -3.72
N LYS A 45 -15.78 -4.53 -3.97
CA LYS A 45 -14.75 -4.80 -2.92
C LYS A 45 -14.35 -3.54 -2.15
N LYS A 46 -14.29 -2.38 -2.81
CA LYS A 46 -13.99 -1.08 -2.17
C LYS A 46 -15.12 -0.63 -1.23
N THR A 47 -16.37 -0.77 -1.65
CA THR A 47 -17.56 -0.41 -0.87
C THR A 47 -17.73 -1.32 0.34
N LEU A 48 -17.49 -2.63 0.18
CA LEU A 48 -17.49 -3.57 1.30
C LEU A 48 -16.38 -3.27 2.33
N GLN A 49 -15.15 -2.98 1.88
CA GLN A 49 -14.06 -2.57 2.77
C GLN A 49 -14.36 -1.24 3.48
N HIS A 50 -15.01 -0.30 2.79
CA HIS A 50 -15.47 0.94 3.37
C HIS A 50 -16.50 0.71 4.49
N HIS A 51 -17.50 -0.15 4.25
CA HIS A 51 -18.48 -0.53 5.27
C HIS A 51 -17.85 -1.24 6.47
N LYS A 52 -16.84 -2.09 6.26
CA LYS A 52 -16.06 -2.71 7.36
C LYS A 52 -15.27 -1.67 8.16
N LEU A 53 -14.58 -0.74 7.48
CA LEU A 53 -13.79 0.30 8.14
C LEU A 53 -14.67 1.25 8.97
N GLN A 54 -15.84 1.62 8.44
CA GLN A 54 -16.82 2.47 9.12
C GLN A 54 -17.61 1.75 10.22
N ARG A 55 -17.43 0.43 10.38
CA ARG A 55 -18.16 -0.41 11.34
C ARG A 55 -19.66 -0.36 11.11
N ASN A 56 -20.08 -0.33 9.84
CA ASN A 56 -21.49 -0.38 9.50
C ASN A 56 -22.07 -1.73 9.94
N VAL A 57 -23.35 -1.70 10.29
CA VAL A 57 -24.07 -2.87 10.78
C VAL A 57 -25.32 -3.11 9.94
N ILE A 58 -25.68 -4.37 9.76
CA ILE A 58 -26.94 -4.77 9.13
C ILE A 58 -27.97 -4.88 10.25
N LYS A 59 -28.99 -4.02 10.21
CA LYS A 59 -30.11 -4.08 11.15
C LYS A 59 -31.22 -4.93 10.54
N CYS A 60 -31.58 -6.02 11.24
CA CYS A 60 -32.62 -6.95 10.82
C CYS A 60 -33.82 -6.83 11.76
N ASN A 61 -34.91 -6.23 11.29
CA ASN A 61 -36.18 -6.16 12.02
C ASN A 61 -36.97 -7.45 11.79
N THR A 62 -37.54 -8.00 12.86
CA THR A 62 -38.38 -9.19 12.80
C THR A 62 -39.82 -8.81 13.06
N PHE A 63 -40.72 -9.29 12.20
CA PHE A 63 -42.16 -9.01 12.29
C PHE A 63 -42.95 -10.31 12.44
N ALA A 64 -44.03 -10.27 13.22
CA ALA A 64 -45.10 -11.26 13.20
C ALA A 64 -46.23 -10.70 12.35
N THR A 65 -46.55 -11.37 11.25
CA THR A 65 -47.47 -10.91 10.21
C THR A 65 -48.65 -11.89 10.09
N THR A 66 -49.85 -11.35 10.02
CA THR A 66 -51.09 -12.02 9.59
C THR A 66 -51.55 -11.38 8.28
N ASN A 67 -52.60 -11.90 7.64
CA ASN A 67 -53.11 -11.34 6.37
C ASN A 67 -53.36 -9.82 6.40
N ASP A 68 -53.72 -9.26 7.56
CA ASP A 68 -54.09 -7.84 7.70
C ASP A 68 -53.16 -7.01 8.61
N VAL A 69 -52.25 -7.64 9.36
CA VAL A 69 -51.47 -6.95 10.42
C VAL A 69 -50.01 -7.38 10.38
N LYS A 70 -49.09 -6.40 10.29
CA LYS A 70 -47.63 -6.58 10.45
C LYS A 70 -47.17 -5.98 11.78
N GLU A 71 -46.86 -6.84 12.74
CA GLU A 71 -46.44 -6.45 14.09
C GLU A 71 -44.91 -6.56 14.23
N ASN A 72 -44.19 -5.48 14.58
CA ASN A 72 -42.76 -5.60 14.91
C ASN A 72 -42.58 -6.30 16.26
N ILE A 73 -41.82 -7.40 16.29
CA ILE A 73 -41.60 -8.25 17.48
C ILE A 73 -40.18 -8.15 18.03
N GLY A 74 -39.29 -7.39 17.39
CA GLY A 74 -37.92 -7.10 17.82
C GLY A 74 -36.96 -6.95 16.65
N TYR A 75 -35.67 -6.78 16.92
CA TYR A 75 -34.63 -6.75 15.89
C TYR A 75 -33.32 -7.34 16.40
N PHE A 76 -32.41 -7.67 15.50
CA PHE A 76 -31.03 -7.99 15.83
C PHE A 76 -30.08 -7.30 14.85
N ILE A 77 -28.80 -7.23 15.20
CA ILE A 77 -27.80 -6.48 14.46
C ILE A 77 -26.62 -7.40 14.13
N ILE A 78 -26.21 -7.41 12.86
CA ILE A 78 -25.04 -8.12 12.36
C ILE A 78 -23.94 -7.08 12.07
N ASP A 79 -22.77 -7.24 12.67
CA ASP A 79 -21.61 -6.39 12.37
C ASP A 79 -20.96 -6.84 11.06
N VAL A 80 -20.89 -5.95 10.06
CA VAL A 80 -20.34 -6.27 8.73
C VAL A 80 -18.86 -6.69 8.82
N ARG A 81 -18.13 -6.27 9.86
CA ARG A 81 -16.74 -6.71 10.10
C ARG A 81 -16.63 -8.18 10.48
N SER A 82 -17.69 -8.74 11.07
CA SER A 82 -17.73 -10.15 11.44
C SER A 82 -18.07 -11.07 10.27
N VAL A 83 -18.50 -10.50 9.14
CA VAL A 83 -18.86 -11.21 7.91
C VAL A 83 -17.62 -11.39 7.04
N ASN A 84 -17.17 -12.63 6.87
CA ASN A 84 -15.98 -13.01 6.12
C ASN A 84 -16.34 -14.06 5.06
N ASN A 85 -15.42 -14.43 4.18
CA ASN A 85 -15.67 -15.44 3.13
C ASN A 85 -15.93 -16.85 3.70
N ASN A 86 -15.69 -17.06 4.99
CA ASN A 86 -16.01 -18.30 5.68
C ASN A 86 -17.46 -18.30 6.17
N GLN A 87 -18.24 -19.30 5.77
CA GLN A 87 -19.57 -19.56 6.30
C GLN A 87 -19.49 -19.88 7.80
N LYS A 88 -19.80 -18.89 8.64
CA LYS A 88 -19.82 -19.01 10.10
C LYS A 88 -21.22 -18.81 10.62
N ILE A 89 -21.78 -19.84 11.27
CA ILE A 89 -23.08 -19.74 11.94
C ILE A 89 -22.89 -19.06 13.30
N GLN A 90 -23.59 -17.94 13.51
CA GLN A 90 -23.59 -17.20 14.77
C GLN A 90 -25.01 -17.08 15.32
N SER A 91 -25.14 -17.00 16.64
CA SER A 91 -26.44 -16.85 17.32
C SER A 91 -26.66 -15.39 17.71
N TYR A 92 -27.82 -14.85 17.33
CA TYR A 92 -28.22 -13.47 17.56
C TYR A 92 -29.51 -13.44 18.39
N HIS A 93 -29.44 -12.89 19.60
CA HIS A 93 -30.62 -12.69 20.43
C HIS A 93 -31.49 -11.55 19.87
N LEU A 94 -32.80 -11.72 19.93
CA LEU A 94 -33.74 -10.70 19.50
C LEU A 94 -33.80 -9.58 20.54
N LEU A 95 -33.30 -8.40 20.17
CA LEU A 95 -33.31 -7.18 20.95
C LEU A 95 -34.69 -6.51 20.89
N GLN A 96 -35.05 -5.81 21.97
CA GLN A 96 -36.38 -5.19 22.14
C GLN A 96 -37.53 -6.18 21.85
N THR A 97 -37.33 -7.44 22.25
CA THR A 97 -38.32 -8.48 21.99
C THR A 97 -39.62 -8.21 22.72
N LYS A 98 -40.75 -8.43 22.04
CA LYS A 98 -42.08 -8.50 22.66
C LYS A 98 -42.32 -9.78 23.46
N TYR A 99 -41.33 -10.68 23.50
CA TYR A 99 -41.40 -11.96 24.20
C TYR A 99 -40.38 -12.02 25.35
N PRO A 100 -40.59 -11.27 26.44
CA PRO A 100 -39.61 -11.12 27.52
C PRO A 100 -39.29 -12.46 28.21
N ASN A 101 -40.24 -13.40 28.22
CA ASN A 101 -40.11 -14.68 28.92
C ASN A 101 -39.45 -15.78 28.08
N SER A 102 -39.30 -15.62 26.76
CA SER A 102 -38.83 -16.69 25.89
C SER A 102 -37.43 -16.45 25.30
N LYS A 103 -36.81 -15.27 25.50
CA LYS A 103 -35.46 -14.92 24.99
C LYS A 103 -35.17 -15.49 23.58
N PRO A 104 -35.99 -15.12 22.58
CA PRO A 104 -35.87 -15.67 21.24
C PRO A 104 -34.52 -15.31 20.60
N GLU A 105 -33.98 -16.24 19.83
CA GLU A 105 -32.71 -16.08 19.10
C GLU A 105 -32.79 -16.65 17.69
N PHE A 106 -32.06 -16.04 16.75
CA PHE A 106 -31.83 -16.56 15.41
C PHE A 106 -30.41 -17.12 15.28
N ARG A 107 -30.26 -18.20 14.52
CA ARG A 107 -28.95 -18.70 14.08
C ARG A 107 -28.79 -18.34 12.63
N ILE A 108 -27.76 -17.56 12.33
CA ILE A 108 -27.59 -16.95 11.02
C ILE A 108 -26.20 -17.28 10.53
N CYS A 109 -26.12 -17.78 9.31
CA CYS A 109 -24.87 -17.84 8.56
C CYS A 109 -24.73 -16.53 7.81
N SER A 110 -23.62 -15.83 8.01
CA SER A 110 -23.26 -14.67 7.19
C SER A 110 -21.91 -14.95 6.54
N TYR A 111 -21.81 -14.68 5.25
CA TYR A 111 -20.58 -14.86 4.49
C TYR A 111 -20.50 -13.84 3.36
N VAL A 112 -19.29 -13.61 2.86
CA VAL A 112 -19.06 -12.84 1.64
C VAL A 112 -18.87 -13.84 0.51
N GLU A 113 -19.74 -13.77 -0.50
CA GLU A 113 -19.62 -14.56 -1.73
C GLU A 113 -18.95 -13.68 -2.78
N ASP A 114 -17.82 -14.12 -3.31
CA ASP A 114 -17.26 -13.51 -4.51
C ASP A 114 -18.01 -14.12 -5.71
N ASP A 115 -18.54 -13.29 -6.62
CA ASP A 115 -19.38 -13.73 -7.76
C ASP A 115 -18.69 -14.69 -8.75
N TYR A 116 -17.43 -15.04 -8.49
CA TYR A 116 -16.63 -15.99 -9.24
C TYR A 116 -16.99 -17.46 -9.00
N GLN A 117 -17.98 -17.75 -8.12
CA GLN A 117 -18.42 -19.11 -7.80
C GLN A 117 -19.83 -19.50 -8.25
N LYS A 118 -20.40 -18.89 -9.30
CA LYS A 118 -21.62 -19.43 -9.92
C LYS A 118 -21.35 -20.44 -11.03
N THR A 119 -20.73 -21.58 -10.69
CA THR A 119 -20.91 -22.86 -11.40
C THR A 119 -20.71 -24.07 -10.49
N SER A 120 -21.60 -24.28 -9.51
CA SER A 120 -22.03 -25.63 -9.10
C SER A 120 -23.06 -25.60 -7.95
N SER A 121 -24.30 -25.27 -8.27
CA SER A 121 -25.43 -25.65 -7.43
C SER A 121 -25.74 -27.15 -7.62
N LYS A 122 -25.38 -28.00 -6.63
CA LYS A 122 -26.08 -29.28 -6.40
C LYS A 122 -26.18 -29.62 -4.91
N SER A 123 -27.38 -29.35 -4.40
CA SER A 123 -28.17 -30.02 -3.33
C SER A 123 -27.50 -31.04 -2.41
N LEU A 124 -27.72 -30.82 -1.11
CA LEU A 124 -27.60 -31.80 -0.03
C LEU A 124 -28.45 -33.07 -0.30
N SER A 125 -27.87 -34.25 -0.05
CA SER A 125 -28.52 -35.32 0.73
C SER A 125 -27.52 -36.42 1.08
N LYS A 126 -27.27 -36.63 2.37
CA LYS A 126 -27.46 -37.93 3.06
C LYS A 126 -27.04 -37.87 4.52
N ILE A 127 -28.07 -37.96 5.36
CA ILE A 127 -28.09 -38.39 6.75
C ILE A 127 -27.78 -39.89 6.80
N ALA A 128 -26.93 -40.35 7.72
CA ALA A 128 -27.23 -41.46 8.65
C ALA A 128 -26.03 -41.86 9.54
N GLN A 129 -26.29 -41.77 10.84
CA GLN A 129 -25.96 -42.72 11.91
C GLN A 129 -24.58 -42.65 12.62
N SER A 130 -24.73 -42.40 13.91
CA SER A 130 -23.83 -42.32 15.07
C SER A 130 -23.60 -43.71 15.70
N PRO A 131 -23.17 -43.89 16.97
CA PRO A 131 -22.30 -43.12 17.89
C PRO A 131 -21.23 -44.00 18.59
N SER A 132 -20.27 -43.41 19.31
CA SER A 132 -19.93 -43.92 20.66
C SER A 132 -19.30 -42.85 21.56
N LYS A 133 -19.80 -42.83 22.79
CA LYS A 133 -19.42 -41.97 23.91
C LYS A 133 -18.25 -42.61 24.68
N ALA A 134 -17.30 -41.82 25.18
CA ALA A 134 -16.86 -41.85 26.59
C ALA A 134 -15.70 -40.85 26.84
N SER A 135 -15.85 -40.10 27.91
CA SER A 135 -14.81 -39.45 28.74
C SER A 135 -15.21 -39.78 30.19
N PRO A 136 -14.33 -39.76 31.23
CA PRO A 136 -13.28 -38.74 31.41
C PRO A 136 -12.00 -39.12 32.22
N LEU A 137 -11.06 -38.17 32.22
CA LEU A 137 -10.12 -37.73 33.28
C LEU A 137 -8.95 -38.62 33.76
N GLY A 138 -7.73 -38.07 33.66
CA GLY A 138 -6.51 -38.56 34.32
C GLY A 138 -5.27 -37.69 34.02
N THR A 139 -4.88 -36.90 35.01
CA THR A 139 -3.76 -35.96 35.18
C THR A 139 -2.33 -36.40 34.79
N THR A 140 -1.60 -35.46 34.16
CA THR A 140 -0.17 -35.09 34.31
C THR A 140 0.92 -36.18 34.33
N SER A 141 1.80 -36.22 33.31
CA SER A 141 3.21 -35.74 33.41
C SER A 141 4.06 -36.12 32.17
N SER A 142 4.77 -35.11 31.67
CA SER A 142 6.08 -35.10 30.98
C SER A 142 6.54 -36.26 30.07
N SER A 143 6.84 -35.83 28.83
CA SER A 143 7.94 -36.27 27.95
C SER A 143 7.77 -37.54 27.12
N SER A 144 8.09 -37.39 25.83
CA SER A 144 8.14 -38.40 24.76
C SER A 144 6.79 -38.81 24.16
N LEU A 145 6.39 -38.09 23.10
CA LEU A 145 5.89 -38.62 21.83
C LEU A 145 5.49 -37.42 20.96
N LEU A 146 6.45 -36.89 20.18
CA LEU A 146 6.09 -36.33 18.88
C LEU A 146 5.59 -37.51 18.04
N SER A 147 4.34 -37.92 18.28
CA SER A 147 3.56 -38.58 17.25
C SER A 147 3.56 -37.65 16.04
N LYS A 148 3.58 -38.22 14.82
CA LYS A 148 3.51 -37.53 13.52
C LYS A 148 2.18 -36.77 13.32
N SER A 149 1.75 -35.97 14.29
CA SER A 149 0.78 -34.91 14.11
C SER A 149 1.42 -33.85 13.23
N LYS A 150 0.89 -33.70 12.02
CA LYS A 150 1.25 -32.71 11.02
C LYS A 150 1.46 -31.35 11.72
N LEU A 151 2.70 -30.87 11.80
CA LEU A 151 3.01 -29.56 12.35
C LEU A 151 2.26 -28.53 11.50
N GLN A 152 1.25 -27.89 12.08
CA GLN A 152 0.47 -26.86 11.39
C GLN A 152 0.68 -25.52 12.07
N PRO A 153 0.92 -24.45 11.30
CA PRO A 153 1.02 -23.12 11.84
C PRO A 153 -0.35 -22.61 12.30
N VAL A 154 -0.42 -22.04 13.50
CA VAL A 154 -1.65 -21.47 14.09
C VAL A 154 -1.46 -19.96 14.30
N LEU A 155 -2.36 -19.15 13.75
CA LEU A 155 -2.29 -17.69 13.91
C LEU A 155 -2.62 -17.28 15.35
N VAL A 156 -1.72 -16.53 16.00
CA VAL A 156 -1.96 -15.87 17.28
C VAL A 156 -2.28 -14.41 16.99
N GLU A 157 -3.57 -14.10 16.86
CA GLU A 157 -4.05 -12.77 16.44
C GLU A 157 -3.57 -11.64 17.35
N GLU A 158 -3.49 -11.87 18.66
CA GLU A 158 -3.07 -10.88 19.65
C GLU A 158 -1.64 -10.35 19.41
N HIS A 159 -0.75 -11.18 18.87
CA HIS A 159 0.68 -10.87 18.72
C HIS A 159 1.16 -10.79 17.26
N GLY A 160 0.28 -11.12 16.29
CA GLY A 160 0.58 -11.02 14.86
C GLY A 160 1.67 -11.98 14.37
N TYR A 161 1.77 -13.18 14.96
CA TYR A 161 2.66 -14.26 14.49
C TYR A 161 1.96 -15.60 14.40
N TYR A 162 2.53 -16.51 13.62
CA TYR A 162 2.14 -17.92 13.54
C TYR A 162 2.92 -18.74 14.55
N LEU A 163 2.24 -19.41 15.47
CA LEU A 163 2.87 -20.38 16.36
C LEU A 163 3.04 -21.70 15.59
N LEU A 164 4.27 -22.22 15.60
CA LEU A 164 4.59 -23.51 14.97
C LEU A 164 5.24 -24.44 16.01
N GLY A 165 4.47 -25.42 16.48
CA GLY A 165 4.87 -26.28 17.61
C GLY A 165 4.36 -25.76 18.96
N PRO A 166 4.86 -26.30 20.09
CA PRO A 166 4.43 -25.88 21.42
C PRO A 166 4.94 -24.47 21.74
N ASP A 167 4.09 -23.65 22.37
CA ASP A 167 4.49 -22.34 22.87
C ASP A 167 5.31 -22.52 24.16
N ILE A 168 6.63 -22.46 24.00
CA ILE A 168 7.60 -22.62 25.09
C ILE A 168 8.46 -21.35 25.21
N PRO A 169 9.01 -21.04 26.39
CA PRO A 169 9.85 -19.85 26.58
C PRO A 169 11.09 -19.79 25.67
N GLN A 170 11.57 -20.94 25.20
CA GLN A 170 12.72 -21.04 24.28
C GLN A 170 12.33 -20.82 22.80
N ALA A 171 11.06 -20.58 22.49
CA ALA A 171 10.62 -20.29 21.14
C ALA A 171 11.04 -18.87 20.74
N GLU A 172 11.59 -18.75 19.54
CA GLU A 172 12.10 -17.53 18.95
C GLU A 172 11.19 -17.10 17.79
N ILE A 173 11.30 -15.84 17.36
CA ILE A 173 10.52 -15.33 16.24
C ILE A 173 11.40 -15.34 14.98
N PHE A 174 10.85 -15.88 13.89
CA PHE A 174 11.46 -15.91 12.56
C PHE A 174 10.55 -15.17 11.57
N SER A 175 11.12 -14.40 10.66
CA SER A 175 10.40 -13.76 9.55
C SER A 175 10.67 -14.53 8.27
N LEU A 176 9.63 -15.12 7.67
CA LEU A 176 9.68 -15.74 6.35
C LEU A 176 9.05 -14.79 5.33
N ALA A 177 9.80 -14.41 4.31
CA ALA A 177 9.37 -13.51 3.26
C ALA A 177 9.50 -14.16 1.88
N ILE A 178 8.51 -13.92 1.02
CA ILE A 178 8.51 -14.27 -0.40
C ILE A 178 8.45 -12.97 -1.20
N THR A 179 9.38 -12.79 -2.13
CA THR A 179 9.45 -11.65 -3.02
C THR A 179 9.35 -12.12 -4.47
N ILE A 180 8.39 -11.59 -5.23
CA ILE A 180 8.31 -11.86 -6.68
C ILE A 180 9.24 -10.86 -7.37
N ASN A 181 10.30 -11.32 -8.02
CA ASN A 181 11.30 -10.43 -8.61
C ASN A 181 10.97 -10.12 -10.07
N PHE A 182 10.74 -11.16 -10.87
CA PHE A 182 10.68 -11.05 -12.31
C PHE A 182 9.85 -12.17 -12.93
N ALA A 183 9.22 -11.92 -14.08
CA ALA A 183 8.55 -12.96 -14.86
C ALA A 183 8.75 -12.72 -16.37
N THR A 184 8.86 -13.80 -17.14
CA THR A 184 9.04 -13.77 -18.59
C THR A 184 8.18 -14.82 -19.28
N ASN A 185 7.94 -14.64 -20.58
CA ASN A 185 7.26 -15.61 -21.44
C ASN A 185 5.83 -15.95 -20.95
N LEU A 186 5.19 -15.04 -20.20
CA LEU A 186 3.84 -15.27 -19.66
C LEU A 186 2.77 -15.33 -20.76
N ILE A 187 3.04 -14.71 -21.90
CA ILE A 187 2.16 -14.75 -23.08
C ILE A 187 1.88 -16.19 -23.55
N HIS A 188 2.81 -17.12 -23.37
CA HIS A 188 2.63 -18.52 -23.76
C HIS A 188 1.64 -19.28 -22.87
N LEU A 189 1.19 -18.70 -21.74
CA LEU A 189 0.11 -19.26 -20.92
C LEU A 189 -1.28 -18.92 -21.47
N VAL A 190 -1.36 -18.01 -22.45
CA VAL A 190 -2.61 -17.55 -23.04
C VAL A 190 -2.90 -18.36 -24.32
N PRO A 191 -4.06 -19.03 -24.44
CA PRO A 191 -4.44 -19.70 -25.67
C PRO A 191 -4.63 -18.69 -26.82
N PRO A 192 -4.17 -18.98 -28.06
CA PRO A 192 -4.28 -18.06 -29.20
C PRO A 192 -5.73 -17.78 -29.65
N GLN A 193 -6.69 -18.57 -29.16
CA GLN A 193 -8.13 -18.42 -29.40
C GLN A 193 -8.88 -17.67 -28.28
N TYR A 194 -8.15 -17.17 -27.27
CA TYR A 194 -8.72 -16.41 -26.15
C TYR A 194 -8.54 -14.91 -26.40
N ASN A 195 -9.65 -14.19 -26.61
CA ASN A 195 -9.66 -12.73 -26.51
C ASN A 195 -9.63 -12.36 -25.03
N LEU A 196 -8.43 -12.16 -24.48
CA LEU A 196 -8.30 -11.58 -23.14
C LEU A 196 -8.90 -10.17 -23.15
N SER A 197 -9.85 -9.91 -22.26
CA SER A 197 -10.24 -8.54 -21.96
C SER A 197 -9.03 -7.85 -21.31
N THR A 198 -8.34 -7.00 -22.06
CA THR A 198 -7.17 -6.24 -21.58
C THR A 198 -7.51 -5.24 -20.46
N THR A 199 -8.78 -5.16 -20.05
CA THR A 199 -9.28 -4.25 -19.01
C THR A 199 -8.93 -4.70 -17.59
N ASP A 200 -8.85 -6.01 -17.34
CA ASP A 200 -8.84 -6.53 -15.97
C ASP A 200 -7.43 -6.85 -15.44
N GLY A 201 -6.45 -6.90 -16.35
CA GLY A 201 -5.04 -7.10 -16.05
C GLY A 201 -4.69 -8.46 -15.45
N PHE A 202 -3.41 -8.63 -15.12
CA PHE A 202 -2.77 -9.87 -14.71
C PHE A 202 -2.13 -9.73 -13.34
N PHE A 203 -2.15 -10.79 -12.53
CA PHE A 203 -1.52 -10.80 -11.21
C PHE A 203 -1.08 -12.20 -10.80
N PHE A 204 -0.15 -12.26 -9.86
CA PHE A 204 0.26 -13.50 -9.20
C PHE A 204 -0.52 -13.71 -7.91
N TYR A 205 -0.85 -14.96 -7.59
CA TYR A 205 -1.49 -15.35 -6.34
C TYR A 205 -0.75 -16.51 -5.70
N TYR A 206 -0.54 -16.42 -4.39
CA TYR A 206 -0.04 -17.53 -3.58
C TYR A 206 -0.57 -17.44 -2.15
N ASN A 207 -0.68 -18.59 -1.49
CA ASN A 207 -1.12 -18.67 -0.11
C ASN A 207 0.08 -18.93 0.82
N LEU A 208 0.38 -17.97 1.70
CA LEU A 208 1.47 -18.09 2.67
C LEU A 208 0.90 -18.21 4.09
N PHE A 209 0.98 -19.42 4.67
CA PHE A 209 0.49 -19.70 6.04
C PHE A 209 -1.00 -19.40 6.23
N GLY A 210 -1.82 -19.61 5.20
CA GLY A 210 -3.26 -19.31 5.23
C GLY A 210 -3.62 -17.88 4.81
N ASN A 211 -2.63 -17.02 4.52
CA ASN A 211 -2.86 -15.68 4.00
C ASN A 211 -2.84 -15.71 2.48
N ASP A 212 -3.91 -15.19 1.89
CA ASP A 212 -4.03 -14.96 0.46
C ASP A 212 -3.25 -13.71 0.07
N ILE A 213 -2.21 -13.90 -0.74
CA ILE A 213 -1.37 -12.81 -1.24
C ILE A 213 -1.57 -12.73 -2.74
N THR A 214 -1.96 -11.54 -3.20
CA THR A 214 -2.12 -11.19 -4.62
C THR A 214 -1.16 -10.07 -4.96
N SER A 215 -0.43 -10.20 -6.07
CA SER A 215 0.44 -9.13 -6.51
C SER A 215 -0.33 -7.93 -7.05
N GLU A 216 0.35 -6.80 -7.21
CA GLU A 216 -0.15 -5.71 -8.05
C GLU A 216 -0.50 -6.21 -9.46
N THR A 217 -1.55 -5.62 -10.01
CA THR A 217 -2.03 -5.92 -11.35
C THR A 217 -1.13 -5.25 -12.40
N PHE A 218 -0.68 -6.02 -13.39
CA PHE A 218 0.06 -5.54 -14.56
C PHE A 218 -0.64 -5.97 -15.85
N TYR A 219 -0.38 -5.30 -16.97
CA TYR A 219 -1.17 -5.48 -18.21
C TYR A 219 -0.36 -6.00 -19.40
N ASP A 220 0.97 -5.97 -19.29
CA ASP A 220 1.88 -6.43 -20.36
C ASP A 220 2.42 -7.82 -20.04
N LEU A 221 2.06 -8.83 -20.84
CA LEU A 221 2.53 -10.21 -20.71
C LEU A 221 3.85 -10.49 -21.43
N LEU A 222 4.19 -9.66 -22.44
CA LEU A 222 5.43 -9.77 -23.21
C LEU A 222 6.59 -9.21 -22.39
N ASN A 223 6.36 -8.08 -21.72
CA ASN A 223 7.30 -7.48 -20.80
C ASN A 223 6.61 -7.09 -19.47
N PRO A 224 6.41 -8.05 -18.56
CA PRO A 224 5.78 -7.80 -17.27
C PRO A 224 6.53 -6.74 -16.46
N LYS A 225 5.91 -5.57 -16.32
CA LYS A 225 6.40 -4.48 -15.46
C LYS A 225 5.54 -4.42 -14.21
N PHE A 226 6.05 -4.99 -13.12
CA PHE A 226 5.46 -4.90 -11.79
C PHE A 226 6.58 -4.65 -10.76
N TYR A 227 6.27 -3.93 -9.68
CA TYR A 227 7.25 -3.72 -8.62
C TYR A 227 7.50 -5.03 -7.87
N PRO A 228 8.78 -5.38 -7.60
CA PRO A 228 9.13 -6.49 -6.75
C PRO A 228 8.43 -6.45 -5.41
N GLU A 229 7.50 -7.38 -5.23
CA GLU A 229 6.53 -7.36 -4.15
C GLU A 229 6.89 -8.41 -3.10
N ARG A 230 7.07 -7.94 -1.87
CA ARG A 230 7.48 -8.77 -0.73
C ARG A 230 6.32 -8.93 0.24
N ALA A 231 5.89 -10.17 0.47
CA ALA A 231 5.02 -10.52 1.57
C ALA A 231 5.80 -11.29 2.64
N SER A 232 5.57 -11.00 3.92
CA SER A 232 6.27 -11.65 5.02
C SER A 232 5.35 -12.05 6.16
N VAL A 233 5.59 -13.23 6.73
CA VAL A 233 4.92 -13.73 7.92
C VAL A 233 5.93 -13.90 9.07
N ARG A 234 5.48 -13.66 10.30
CA ARG A 234 6.26 -13.92 11.52
C ARG A 234 5.88 -15.29 12.07
N ILE A 235 6.84 -16.10 12.44
CA ILE A 235 6.67 -17.48 12.91
C ILE A 235 7.39 -17.61 14.26
N ARG A 236 6.64 -17.92 15.33
CA ARG A 236 7.19 -18.23 16.65
C ARG A 236 7.38 -19.73 16.79
N THR A 237 8.63 -20.17 16.94
CA THR A 237 8.99 -21.61 17.01
C THR A 237 10.42 -21.81 17.50
N THR A 238 10.86 -23.05 17.66
CA THR A 238 12.27 -23.37 17.88
C THR A 238 12.96 -23.70 16.57
N GLN A 239 14.28 -23.49 16.51
CA GLN A 239 15.10 -23.81 15.32
C GLN A 239 14.94 -25.27 14.87
N GLN A 240 14.80 -26.22 15.81
CA GLN A 240 14.62 -27.64 15.51
C GLN A 240 13.27 -27.95 14.86
N ILE A 241 12.19 -27.33 15.36
CA ILE A 241 10.84 -27.51 14.82
C ILE A 241 10.69 -26.81 13.47
N LEU A 242 11.22 -25.59 13.33
CA LEU A 242 11.26 -24.88 12.05
C LEU A 242 11.99 -25.66 10.97
N ARG A 243 13.15 -26.25 11.32
CA ARG A 243 13.90 -27.12 10.44
C ARG A 243 13.08 -28.33 10.00
N SER A 244 12.48 -29.02 10.97
CA SER A 244 11.66 -30.20 10.69
C SER A 244 10.45 -29.88 9.81
N TYR A 245 9.81 -28.72 10.02
CA TYR A 245 8.69 -28.24 9.22
C TYR A 245 9.09 -27.86 7.79
N LEU A 246 10.22 -27.18 7.60
CA LEU A 246 10.71 -26.83 6.27
C LEU A 246 11.20 -28.07 5.50
N GLU A 247 11.86 -29.02 6.18
CA GLU A 247 12.30 -30.29 5.60
C GLU A 247 11.13 -31.23 5.28
N SER A 248 10.02 -31.15 6.02
CA SER A 248 8.76 -31.79 5.61
C SER A 248 8.18 -31.06 4.41
N TYR A 249 7.99 -31.79 3.29
CA TYR A 249 7.57 -31.21 2.02
C TYR A 249 6.28 -30.36 2.14
N HIS A 250 6.45 -29.04 2.21
CA HIS A 250 5.39 -28.02 2.32
C HIS A 250 5.57 -26.99 1.21
N PRO A 251 5.17 -27.34 -0.04
CA PRO A 251 5.22 -26.39 -1.14
C PRO A 251 4.20 -25.27 -0.95
N VAL A 252 4.55 -24.07 -1.38
CA VAL A 252 3.59 -22.96 -1.52
C VAL A 252 3.05 -22.98 -2.94
N ASP A 253 1.73 -23.14 -3.08
CA ASP A 253 1.06 -23.04 -4.38
C ASP A 253 1.17 -21.60 -4.89
N PHE A 254 1.71 -21.47 -6.11
CA PHE A 254 1.95 -20.18 -6.75
C PHE A 254 1.28 -20.19 -8.12
N SER A 255 0.53 -19.15 -8.43
CA SER A 255 -0.34 -19.14 -9.60
C SER A 255 -0.41 -17.77 -10.25
N PHE A 256 -0.77 -17.77 -11.53
CA PHE A 256 -0.83 -16.61 -12.39
C PHE A 256 -2.23 -16.50 -12.99
N TRP A 257 -2.85 -15.33 -12.86
CA TRP A 257 -4.27 -15.10 -13.13
C TRP A 257 -4.48 -13.88 -14.01
N SER A 258 -5.60 -13.89 -14.75
CA SER A 258 -6.20 -12.75 -15.43
C SER A 258 -7.66 -12.66 -15.02
N ALA A 259 -8.06 -11.64 -14.28
CA ALA A 259 -9.38 -11.60 -13.61
C ALA A 259 -9.67 -12.91 -12.84
N ASN A 260 -10.50 -13.80 -13.40
CA ASN A 260 -10.87 -15.10 -12.84
C ASN A 260 -10.25 -16.28 -13.55
N ASP A 261 -9.57 -16.04 -14.66
CA ASP A 261 -8.99 -17.07 -15.47
C ASP A 261 -7.61 -17.41 -14.92
N LEU A 262 -7.48 -18.64 -14.45
CA LEU A 262 -6.21 -19.20 -14.06
C LEU A 262 -5.38 -19.54 -15.31
N LEU A 263 -4.35 -18.75 -15.55
CA LEU A 263 -3.49 -18.88 -16.72
C LEU A 263 -2.31 -19.82 -16.47
N GLY A 264 -1.73 -19.82 -15.26
CA GLY A 264 -0.57 -20.65 -14.94
C GLY A 264 -0.49 -21.07 -13.47
N LYS A 265 0.10 -22.25 -13.22
CA LYS A 265 0.40 -22.74 -11.86
C LYS A 265 1.81 -23.29 -11.75
N THR A 266 2.39 -23.14 -10.56
CA THR A 266 3.66 -23.72 -10.15
C THR A 266 3.69 -23.85 -8.62
N THR A 267 4.78 -24.37 -8.05
CA THR A 267 4.91 -24.52 -6.60
C THR A 267 6.30 -24.09 -6.13
N ILE A 268 6.37 -23.43 -4.97
CA ILE A 268 7.63 -23.01 -4.36
C ILE A 268 8.08 -24.09 -3.36
N PRO A 269 9.19 -24.82 -3.61
CA PRO A 269 9.62 -25.91 -2.75
C PRO A 269 10.42 -25.38 -1.55
N LEU A 270 9.72 -24.99 -0.47
CA LEU A 270 10.32 -24.40 0.74
C LEU A 270 11.44 -25.26 1.35
N HIS A 271 11.37 -26.59 1.26
CA HIS A 271 12.42 -27.49 1.75
C HIS A 271 13.81 -27.23 1.17
N ARG A 272 13.90 -26.63 -0.01
CA ARG A 272 15.19 -26.30 -0.64
C ARG A 272 15.89 -25.12 0.02
N ILE A 273 15.22 -24.32 0.86
CA ILE A 273 15.85 -23.19 1.56
C ILE A 273 16.83 -23.66 2.65
N VAL A 274 16.64 -24.87 3.19
CA VAL A 274 17.42 -25.42 4.32
C VAL A 274 18.56 -26.36 3.86
N GLN A 275 18.64 -26.67 2.55
CA GLN A 275 19.69 -27.54 2.00
C GLN A 275 21.06 -26.85 2.11
N PRO A 276 22.05 -27.47 2.78
CA PRO A 276 23.36 -26.86 2.97
C PRO A 276 24.11 -26.76 1.63
N LEU A 277 24.69 -25.58 1.35
CA LEU A 277 25.79 -25.48 0.40
C LEU A 277 27.00 -26.20 1.02
N GLN A 278 27.41 -27.31 0.40
CA GLN A 278 28.69 -28.02 0.59
C GLN A 278 29.32 -27.87 1.99
N GLY A 279 28.88 -28.70 2.95
CA GLY A 279 29.62 -28.94 4.20
C GLY A 279 29.54 -27.88 5.31
N THR A 280 28.77 -26.80 5.15
CA THR A 280 28.59 -25.79 6.20
C THR A 280 27.37 -26.07 7.09
N LYS A 281 27.50 -25.92 8.41
CA LYS A 281 26.36 -26.00 9.35
C LYS A 281 25.39 -24.86 9.04
N THR A 282 24.17 -25.17 8.63
CA THR A 282 23.11 -24.17 8.35
C THR A 282 22.80 -23.39 9.63
N THR A 283 23.19 -22.11 9.70
CA THR A 283 22.71 -21.21 10.75
C THR A 283 21.40 -20.58 10.30
N PHE A 284 20.40 -20.48 11.18
CA PHE A 284 19.08 -19.91 10.87
C PHE A 284 19.06 -18.38 11.04
N ASP A 285 20.24 -17.74 11.04
CA ASP A 285 20.34 -16.29 11.22
C ASP A 285 19.75 -15.58 10.00
N ILE A 286 20.21 -15.94 8.79
CA ILE A 286 19.67 -15.47 7.51
C ILE A 286 19.80 -16.60 6.48
N LEU A 287 18.67 -17.06 5.92
CA LEU A 287 18.64 -17.89 4.73
C LEU A 287 17.99 -17.09 3.60
N ASN A 288 18.60 -17.11 2.42
CA ASN A 288 18.08 -16.43 1.24
C ASN A 288 18.30 -17.32 0.02
N LYS A 289 17.21 -17.65 -0.69
CA LYS A 289 17.27 -18.52 -1.87
C LYS A 289 16.36 -18.01 -2.97
N GLU A 290 16.89 -17.97 -4.19
CA GLU A 290 16.13 -17.66 -5.39
C GLU A 290 15.63 -18.95 -6.04
N PHE A 291 14.40 -18.91 -6.53
CA PHE A 291 13.72 -19.99 -7.23
C PHE A 291 13.31 -19.53 -8.62
N ILE A 292 13.75 -20.27 -9.63
CA ILE A 292 13.29 -20.13 -11.01
C ILE A 292 12.16 -21.14 -11.19
N LEU A 293 10.92 -20.65 -11.28
CA LEU A 293 9.72 -21.49 -11.30
C LEU A 293 9.06 -21.45 -12.68
N ARG A 294 8.87 -22.63 -13.28
CA ARG A 294 8.12 -22.75 -14.54
C ARG A 294 6.62 -22.81 -14.24
N LEU A 295 5.85 -21.95 -14.90
CA LEU A 295 4.40 -21.91 -14.84
C LEU A 295 3.84 -22.84 -15.93
N HIS A 296 2.83 -23.63 -15.58
CA HIS A 296 2.17 -24.55 -16.50
C HIS A 296 0.70 -24.15 -16.65
N SER A 297 0.19 -24.15 -17.88
CA SER A 297 -1.22 -23.84 -18.15
C SER A 297 -2.12 -25.00 -17.69
N PRO A 298 -3.18 -24.75 -16.90
CA PRO A 298 -4.13 -25.78 -16.50
C PRO A 298 -5.09 -26.20 -17.63
N THR A 299 -5.31 -25.31 -18.60
CA THR A 299 -6.31 -25.42 -19.68
C THR A 299 -5.74 -26.00 -20.98
N LEU A 300 -4.43 -25.90 -21.21
CA LEU A 300 -3.75 -26.57 -22.33
C LEU A 300 -3.47 -28.05 -22.01
N LYS A 301 -4.54 -28.84 -21.83
CA LYS A 301 -4.48 -30.31 -21.75
C LYS A 301 -5.07 -30.95 -23.00
N LEU A 302 -4.56 -30.60 -24.18
CA LEU A 302 -4.88 -31.31 -25.41
C LEU A 302 -3.59 -31.50 -26.20
N LYS A 303 -3.14 -32.77 -26.24
CA LYS A 303 -1.98 -33.36 -26.94
C LYS A 303 -0.64 -33.42 -26.18
N GLU A 304 -0.59 -34.15 -25.06
CA GLU A 304 0.68 -34.65 -24.51
C GLU A 304 0.64 -36.17 -24.19
N ASN A 305 -0.30 -36.92 -24.78
CA ASN A 305 -0.38 -38.38 -24.60
C ASN A 305 -0.03 -39.23 -25.83
N GLN A 306 0.55 -38.64 -26.89
CA GLN A 306 1.16 -39.40 -27.98
C GLN A 306 2.36 -38.62 -28.51
N GLN A 307 3.54 -38.92 -27.95
CA GLN A 307 4.91 -38.71 -28.45
C GLN A 307 5.83 -38.39 -27.26
N GLN A 308 6.12 -39.42 -26.47
CA GLN A 308 7.45 -39.52 -25.86
C GLN A 308 8.32 -40.22 -26.90
N GLU A 309 9.19 -39.44 -27.53
CA GLU A 309 10.58 -39.77 -27.87
C GLU A 309 11.10 -38.73 -28.88
N ASP A 310 12.21 -38.09 -28.50
CA ASP A 310 13.20 -37.44 -29.36
C ASP A 310 12.78 -36.20 -30.18
N GLN A 311 12.57 -35.06 -29.50
CA GLN A 311 13.12 -33.76 -29.95
C GLN A 311 13.55 -32.91 -28.74
N GLU A 312 14.82 -32.54 -28.68
CA GLU A 312 15.35 -31.50 -27.78
C GLU A 312 14.80 -30.12 -28.21
N GLU A 313 13.51 -29.89 -28.03
CA GLU A 313 12.89 -28.58 -28.25
C GLU A 313 13.16 -27.64 -27.07
N ASP A 314 13.54 -26.43 -27.45
CA ASP A 314 14.13 -25.33 -26.70
C ASP A 314 13.47 -25.07 -25.32
N GLN A 315 14.15 -25.44 -24.22
CA GLN A 315 13.65 -25.25 -22.86
C GLN A 315 13.51 -23.76 -22.43
N THR A 316 13.93 -22.81 -23.28
CA THR A 316 14.14 -21.40 -22.96
C THR A 316 12.91 -20.49 -23.16
N MET A 317 11.86 -20.96 -23.84
CA MET A 317 10.61 -20.20 -24.07
C MET A 317 9.46 -20.54 -23.10
N LYS A 318 9.73 -21.33 -22.04
CA LYS A 318 8.67 -21.72 -21.10
C LYS A 318 8.31 -20.53 -20.18
N PRO A 319 7.00 -20.32 -19.88
CA PRO A 319 6.55 -19.32 -18.91
C PRO A 319 7.26 -19.47 -17.58
N THR A 320 7.97 -18.43 -17.12
CA THR A 320 8.85 -18.53 -15.95
C THR A 320 8.70 -17.32 -15.04
N VAL A 321 8.71 -17.56 -13.72
CA VAL A 321 8.71 -16.54 -12.67
C VAL A 321 9.88 -16.79 -11.70
N ILE A 322 10.60 -15.73 -11.37
CA ILE A 322 11.71 -15.73 -10.43
C ILE A 322 11.21 -15.21 -9.08
N VAL A 323 11.31 -16.04 -8.05
CA VAL A 323 10.83 -15.76 -6.71
C VAL A 323 11.98 -15.90 -5.71
N ASN A 324 12.18 -14.89 -4.88
CA ASN A 324 13.15 -14.91 -3.79
C ASN A 324 12.47 -15.26 -2.46
N VAL A 325 12.99 -16.24 -1.74
CA VAL A 325 12.49 -16.62 -0.40
C VAL A 325 13.58 -16.35 0.63
N LYS A 326 13.26 -15.53 1.63
CA LYS A 326 14.16 -15.11 2.70
C LYS A 326 13.60 -15.50 4.06
N LEU A 327 14.38 -16.18 4.89
CA LEU A 327 14.08 -16.51 6.28
C LEU A 327 15.10 -15.83 7.20
N VAL A 328 14.64 -15.08 8.19
CA VAL A 328 15.51 -14.32 9.11
C VAL A 328 15.08 -14.57 10.55
N ARG A 329 16.04 -14.75 11.47
CA ARG A 329 15.77 -14.76 12.90
C ARG A 329 15.62 -13.33 13.43
N GLU A 330 14.53 -13.05 14.14
CA GLU A 330 14.26 -11.75 14.75
C GLU A 330 14.92 -11.68 16.15
N ALA A 331 15.75 -10.67 16.40
CA ALA A 331 16.43 -10.51 17.69
C ALA A 331 15.45 -10.00 18.75
N VAL A 332 15.43 -10.65 19.92
CA VAL A 332 14.62 -10.20 21.07
C VAL A 332 15.30 -8.99 21.72
N SER A 333 14.69 -7.81 21.61
CA SER A 333 15.08 -6.65 22.41
C SER A 333 14.75 -6.93 23.89
N ALA A 334 15.76 -7.18 24.71
CA ALA A 334 15.61 -7.25 26.16
C ALA A 334 15.32 -5.84 26.69
N ASN A 335 14.05 -5.45 26.75
CA ASN A 335 13.51 -4.38 27.59
C ASN A 335 11.99 -4.58 27.67
N GLY A 336 11.58 -5.54 28.50
CA GLY A 336 10.22 -5.66 28.99
C GLY A 336 10.26 -5.50 30.51
N ASN A 337 9.87 -4.32 30.99
CA ASN A 337 9.30 -4.05 32.31
C ASN A 337 8.96 -2.55 32.37
N ASP A 338 7.73 -2.21 32.00
CA ASP A 338 6.89 -1.15 32.60
C ASP A 338 5.78 -0.71 31.63
N GLU A 339 4.72 -1.51 31.53
CA GLU A 339 3.41 -1.02 31.05
C GLU A 339 2.28 -1.61 31.92
N MET A 340 2.13 -1.03 33.10
CA MET A 340 0.89 -1.09 33.88
C MET A 340 0.74 0.21 34.66
N THR A 341 0.49 1.32 33.97
CA THR A 341 -0.30 2.48 34.47
C THR A 341 -0.35 3.58 33.42
N ARG A 342 -1.49 3.71 32.71
CA ARG A 342 -2.21 4.96 32.40
C ARG A 342 -3.19 4.75 31.24
N ALA A 343 -4.32 4.16 31.57
CA ALA A 343 -5.57 4.74 31.09
C ALA A 343 -5.89 5.95 31.96
N THR A 344 -6.54 6.95 31.38
CA THR A 344 -7.12 8.17 31.97
C THR A 344 -6.33 9.46 31.68
N THR A 345 -7.08 10.39 31.08
CA THR A 345 -6.90 11.85 30.94
C THR A 345 -6.18 12.37 29.68
N GLY A 346 -6.97 13.02 28.82
CA GLY A 346 -6.72 14.44 28.57
C GLY A 346 -6.36 14.85 27.15
N MET A 347 -7.32 15.54 26.53
CA MET A 347 -7.18 16.49 25.42
C MET A 347 -5.93 17.40 25.49
N GLY A 348 -5.57 17.90 24.31
CA GLY A 348 -4.37 18.69 24.07
C GLY A 348 -4.33 20.06 24.76
N THR A 349 -3.13 20.64 24.75
CA THR A 349 -2.82 21.82 23.92
C THR A 349 -1.37 22.23 24.12
N MET A 350 -0.71 22.51 22.99
CA MET A 350 0.31 23.52 22.74
C MET A 350 1.12 24.10 23.92
N SER A 351 2.44 23.94 23.87
CA SER A 351 3.35 25.08 23.99
C SER A 351 4.72 24.74 23.41
N ALA A 352 5.23 25.70 22.65
CA ALA A 352 6.55 25.74 22.06
C ALA A 352 7.68 25.71 23.11
N GLU A 353 8.82 25.17 22.66
CA GLU A 353 10.17 25.56 23.03
C GLU A 353 10.32 27.03 23.46
N GLN A 354 11.11 27.26 24.51
CA GLN A 354 12.44 27.86 24.29
C GLN A 354 13.36 27.83 25.51
N LYS A 355 14.59 27.43 25.20
CA LYS A 355 15.88 27.82 25.80
C LYS A 355 16.23 27.28 27.19
N ARG A 356 17.21 26.37 27.18
CA ARG A 356 18.61 26.74 27.47
C ARG A 356 19.57 25.63 27.03
N ARG A 357 20.43 25.96 26.06
CA ARG A 357 21.73 25.32 25.81
C ARG A 357 22.81 26.37 25.99
N GLN A 358 24.00 25.85 26.31
CA GLN A 358 25.31 26.50 26.36
C GLN A 358 25.63 27.16 27.71
N HIS A 359 26.81 26.99 28.31
CA HIS A 359 28.05 26.37 27.86
C HIS A 359 28.87 26.06 29.13
N ASN A 360 29.75 25.06 29.09
CA ASN A 360 30.85 24.95 30.04
C ASN A 360 32.13 24.80 29.22
N GLU A 361 32.97 25.83 29.27
CA GLU A 361 34.41 25.69 29.03
C GLU A 361 35.14 26.38 30.19
N GLN A 362 35.93 25.54 30.87
CA GLN A 362 37.28 25.81 31.39
C GLN A 362 37.48 27.02 32.34
N THR A 363 37.70 26.75 33.63
CA THR A 363 39.05 26.64 34.24
C THR A 363 39.01 26.78 35.77
N ASN A 364 39.82 25.95 36.41
CA ASN A 364 40.62 26.17 37.64
C ASN A 364 40.00 26.68 38.97
N ALA A 365 40.25 25.84 39.98
CA ALA A 365 40.83 26.16 41.28
C ALA A 365 39.99 26.88 42.38
N ALA A 366 39.73 26.09 43.43
CA ALA A 366 39.96 26.36 44.86
C ALA A 366 39.17 27.46 45.61
N SER A 367 38.94 27.13 46.90
CA SER A 367 38.54 27.96 48.06
C SER A 367 37.05 28.38 48.14
N VAL A 368 36.24 27.94 49.13
CA VAL A 368 36.25 28.09 50.61
C VAL A 368 35.44 29.33 51.06
N ILE A 369 34.39 29.05 51.85
CA ILE A 369 33.74 29.84 52.93
C ILE A 369 32.62 30.86 52.61
N ASP A 370 31.48 30.55 53.26
CA ASP A 370 30.46 31.32 54.02
C ASP A 370 29.85 32.66 53.58
N ASP A 371 28.54 32.71 53.95
CA ASP A 371 27.82 33.81 54.62
C ASP A 371 27.69 35.15 53.89
N GLN A 372 26.68 35.97 54.11
CA GLN A 372 25.37 35.98 54.74
C GLN A 372 24.81 37.37 54.36
N THR A 373 23.53 37.59 54.61
CA THR A 373 22.93 38.92 54.87
C THR A 373 22.84 39.90 53.70
N MET A 374 21.63 40.14 53.18
CA MET A 374 20.56 41.00 53.72
C MET A 374 20.77 42.49 53.43
N ASN A 375 19.64 43.08 53.00
CA ASN A 375 19.26 44.47 53.17
C ASN A 375 19.99 45.48 52.26
N THR A 376 19.33 46.44 51.62
CA THR A 376 17.99 47.02 51.82
C THR A 376 17.80 48.12 50.76
N VAL A 377 16.53 48.55 50.57
CA VAL A 377 16.15 49.97 50.39
C VAL A 377 16.44 50.55 48.99
N ASN A 378 15.51 51.18 48.27
CA ASN A 378 14.22 51.72 48.65
C ASN A 378 13.46 52.22 47.39
N LEU A 379 12.13 52.30 47.53
CA LEU A 379 11.24 53.39 47.08
C LEU A 379 11.22 53.72 45.57
N ASN A 380 10.08 53.80 44.88
CA ASN A 380 8.84 54.43 45.32
C ASN A 380 7.72 54.17 44.30
N LYS A 381 6.51 53.97 44.84
CA LYS A 381 5.19 54.44 44.37
C LYS A 381 4.67 53.88 43.04
N ALA A 382 3.64 53.04 43.09
CA ALA A 382 2.21 53.40 43.25
C ALA A 382 1.73 54.23 42.05
N SER A 383 0.65 53.91 41.32
CA SER A 383 -0.63 53.28 41.67
C SER A 383 -1.25 52.86 40.32
N ASP A 384 -1.74 51.65 40.13
CA ASP A 384 -3.05 51.15 40.56
C ASP A 384 -4.20 51.48 39.58
N ARG A 385 -4.99 50.44 39.30
CA ARG A 385 -6.31 50.36 38.64
C ARG A 385 -6.36 50.45 37.11
N ARG A 386 -6.56 49.34 36.39
CA ARG A 386 -7.79 48.51 36.20
C ARG A 386 -8.98 49.25 35.60
N LEU A 387 -9.51 48.62 34.53
CA LEU A 387 -10.89 48.53 33.99
C LEU A 387 -10.89 48.90 32.50
N SER A 388 -10.91 47.95 31.56
CA SER A 388 -11.98 47.01 31.14
C SER A 388 -12.97 47.59 30.12
N GLN A 389 -13.01 46.90 28.96
CA GLN A 389 -14.18 46.56 28.14
C GLN A 389 -14.89 47.64 27.28
N LYS A 390 -14.89 47.32 25.97
CA LYS A 390 -16.05 47.16 25.03
C LYS A 390 -16.21 48.17 23.88
N GLN A 391 -16.42 47.55 22.70
CA GLN A 391 -17.18 47.99 21.51
C GLN A 391 -16.50 49.07 20.64
N ILE A 392 -16.38 48.89 19.32
CA ILE A 392 -17.48 49.06 18.34
C ILE A 392 -17.21 48.25 17.06
N ARG A 393 -18.32 47.85 16.45
CA ARG A 393 -18.54 47.11 15.20
C ARG A 393 -18.47 48.00 13.95
N ASP A 394 -18.14 47.34 12.84
CA ASP A 394 -18.72 47.49 11.49
C ASP A 394 -18.25 48.56 10.46
N LEU A 395 -18.02 48.00 9.25
CA LEU A 395 -18.21 48.53 7.88
C LEU A 395 -17.17 49.56 7.37
N SER A 396 -16.19 49.16 6.56
CA SER A 396 -16.23 48.78 5.14
C SER A 396 -16.20 49.96 4.15
N THR A 397 -15.33 49.81 3.14
CA THR A 397 -15.49 50.30 1.76
C THR A 397 -15.02 51.73 1.47
N GLN A 398 -13.76 51.87 1.07
CA GLN A 398 -13.35 52.70 -0.09
C GLN A 398 -11.86 52.49 -0.43
N GLN A 399 -11.63 51.95 -1.63
CA GLN A 399 -10.57 52.30 -2.60
C GLN A 399 -9.12 52.39 -2.07
N ARG A 400 -8.17 51.53 -2.47
CA ARG A 400 -7.88 51.03 -3.83
C ARG A 400 -7.79 52.18 -4.85
N ALA A 401 -6.76 53.01 -4.74
CA ALA A 401 -6.14 53.73 -5.85
C ALA A 401 -4.77 54.30 -5.44
N GLN A 402 -3.77 54.00 -6.28
CA GLN A 402 -2.61 54.86 -6.61
C GLN A 402 -1.59 55.20 -5.52
N LEU A 403 -0.44 54.54 -5.60
CA LEU A 403 0.82 55.26 -5.85
C LEU A 403 1.62 54.49 -6.92
N LEU A 404 1.34 54.85 -8.18
CA LEU A 404 2.27 54.80 -9.29
C LEU A 404 3.11 56.09 -9.26
N SER A 405 4.43 55.95 -9.36
CA SER A 405 5.40 56.84 -10.02
C SER A 405 6.77 56.36 -9.55
N VAL A 406 7.72 56.08 -10.43
CA VAL A 406 8.58 57.10 -11.04
C VAL A 406 8.96 56.73 -12.47
N ASN A 407 9.06 57.81 -13.26
CA ASN A 407 9.24 57.93 -14.69
C ASN A 407 10.56 57.41 -15.30
N ASN A 408 10.43 57.14 -16.60
CA ASN A 408 11.43 56.86 -17.64
C ASN A 408 12.34 58.04 -18.02
N HIS A 409 13.48 57.72 -18.67
CA HIS A 409 14.04 58.37 -19.88
C HIS A 409 14.94 57.31 -20.60
N ALA A 410 14.56 56.67 -21.72
CA ALA A 410 14.55 57.08 -23.16
C ALA A 410 15.98 57.16 -23.77
N LEU A 411 16.41 56.64 -24.94
CA LEU A 411 15.91 56.18 -26.28
C LEU A 411 17.06 55.33 -26.97
N PRO A 412 16.98 54.84 -28.23
CA PRO A 412 15.88 54.24 -29.00
C PRO A 412 16.26 52.94 -29.77
N SER A 413 15.24 52.15 -30.09
CA SER A 413 15.24 51.13 -31.14
C SER A 413 14.57 51.68 -32.40
N SER A 414 15.05 51.30 -33.58
CA SER A 414 14.33 51.43 -34.84
C SER A 414 13.62 50.11 -35.17
N ILE A 415 12.28 50.18 -35.17
CA ILE A 415 11.38 49.74 -36.25
C ILE A 415 11.20 48.23 -36.56
N ASN A 416 9.93 47.85 -36.43
CA ASN A 416 9.10 46.86 -37.15
C ASN A 416 8.67 45.58 -36.43
N GLU A 417 7.42 45.69 -35.93
CA GLU A 417 6.27 44.80 -36.13
C GLU A 417 6.53 43.46 -36.84
N ASP A 418 6.21 42.35 -36.17
CA ASP A 418 4.93 41.68 -36.44
C ASP A 418 4.58 40.62 -35.40
N TYR A 419 3.27 40.52 -35.13
CA TYR A 419 2.63 39.69 -34.12
C TYR A 419 2.63 38.20 -34.46
N HIS A 420 3.15 37.35 -33.56
CA HIS A 420 2.65 35.99 -33.35
C HIS A 420 2.48 35.71 -31.85
N SER A 421 1.27 35.27 -31.51
CA SER A 421 0.79 35.02 -30.15
C SER A 421 1.50 33.81 -29.54
N ASN A 422 2.32 34.02 -28.52
CA ASN A 422 2.84 32.97 -27.65
C ASN A 422 1.88 32.74 -26.49
N HIS A 423 1.31 31.53 -26.43
CA HIS A 423 0.64 31.04 -25.23
C HIS A 423 1.71 30.70 -24.19
N VAL A 424 1.71 31.42 -23.07
CA VAL A 424 2.53 31.15 -21.89
C VAL A 424 1.96 29.92 -21.17
N THR A 425 2.74 28.85 -21.06
CA THR A 425 2.49 27.74 -20.14
C THR A 425 3.23 28.01 -18.83
N ASN A 426 2.46 27.96 -17.74
CA ASN A 426 2.92 28.06 -16.36
C ASN A 426 3.78 26.83 -16.01
N ILE A 427 5.05 27.03 -15.68
CA ILE A 427 5.97 25.97 -15.24
C ILE A 427 5.89 25.92 -13.72
N ASN A 428 5.24 24.88 -13.16
CA ASN A 428 5.39 24.49 -11.76
C ASN A 428 4.90 23.05 -11.44
N ASP A 429 5.09 22.10 -12.37
CA ASP A 429 4.98 20.67 -12.08
C ASP A 429 6.31 19.97 -12.43
N PRO A 430 6.87 19.09 -11.57
CA PRO A 430 8.00 18.24 -11.95
C PRO A 430 7.53 17.21 -13.01
N PRO A 431 8.32 16.95 -14.06
CA PRO A 431 7.90 16.07 -15.15
C PRO A 431 7.77 14.62 -14.65
N GLN A 432 6.63 14.00 -14.91
CA GLN A 432 6.48 12.54 -14.83
C GLN A 432 7.32 11.85 -15.92
N PRO A 433 7.91 10.68 -15.67
CA PRO A 433 8.66 9.93 -16.67
C PRO A 433 7.69 9.24 -17.63
N HIS A 434 7.32 9.94 -18.71
CA HIS A 434 6.83 9.29 -19.92
C HIS A 434 8.03 8.91 -20.82
N PRO A 435 7.93 7.82 -21.62
CA PRO A 435 8.99 7.43 -22.54
C PRO A 435 9.26 8.58 -23.51
N GLN A 436 10.43 9.21 -23.37
CA GLN A 436 10.87 10.22 -24.30
C GLN A 436 11.32 9.52 -25.57
N THR A 437 10.49 9.55 -26.61
CA THR A 437 10.90 9.18 -27.96
C THR A 437 11.89 10.25 -28.45
N PHE A 438 13.18 9.96 -28.37
CA PHE A 438 14.22 10.84 -28.90
C PHE A 438 14.67 10.39 -30.28
N ASN A 439 14.79 11.38 -31.17
CA ASN A 439 15.46 11.28 -32.45
C ASN A 439 16.97 11.04 -32.23
N PHE A 440 17.49 9.97 -32.82
CA PHE A 440 18.91 9.61 -32.76
C PHE A 440 19.75 10.47 -33.71
N PRO A 441 20.84 11.13 -33.25
CA PRO A 441 21.94 11.50 -34.12
C PRO A 441 22.80 10.26 -34.38
N ILE A 442 22.58 9.61 -35.53
CA ILE A 442 23.41 8.47 -35.96
C ILE A 442 24.77 9.00 -36.38
N THR A 443 25.82 8.72 -35.60
CA THR A 443 27.20 8.91 -36.07
C THR A 443 27.56 7.67 -36.89
N ALA A 444 27.33 7.73 -38.20
CA ALA A 444 27.72 6.66 -39.11
C ALA A 444 29.26 6.54 -39.15
N THR A 445 29.80 5.48 -38.55
CA THR A 445 31.20 5.09 -38.73
C THR A 445 31.25 3.91 -39.69
N SER A 446 32.06 4.04 -40.74
CA SER A 446 32.14 3.16 -41.91
C SER A 446 32.87 1.83 -41.63
N THR A 447 32.41 1.06 -40.66
CA THR A 447 32.86 -0.32 -40.45
C THR A 447 31.64 -1.21 -40.42
N GLY A 448 31.68 -2.41 -41.02
CA GLY A 448 30.54 -3.33 -41.19
C GLY A 448 30.00 -3.96 -39.90
N SER A 449 29.91 -3.17 -38.83
CA SER A 449 29.47 -3.55 -37.50
C SER A 449 27.99 -3.22 -37.36
N ILE A 450 27.16 -4.23 -37.15
CA ILE A 450 25.72 -4.06 -37.00
C ILE A 450 25.42 -3.55 -35.59
N SER A 451 24.76 -2.40 -35.48
CA SER A 451 24.28 -1.88 -34.19
C SER A 451 23.13 -2.76 -33.68
N HIS A 452 23.08 -2.99 -32.37
CA HIS A 452 21.98 -3.69 -31.71
C HIS A 452 21.11 -2.70 -30.93
N HIS A 453 19.82 -3.00 -30.80
CA HIS A 453 18.92 -2.28 -29.89
C HIS A 453 19.03 -2.91 -28.51
N PHE A 454 19.45 -2.12 -27.53
CA PHE A 454 19.51 -2.51 -26.13
C PHE A 454 18.47 -1.77 -25.30
N CYS A 455 17.91 -2.47 -24.30
CA CYS A 455 17.14 -1.86 -23.21
C CYS A 455 17.85 -2.12 -21.87
N LEU A 456 18.36 -1.09 -21.22
CA LEU A 456 18.95 -1.19 -19.88
C LEU A 456 17.91 -0.74 -18.84
N SER A 457 17.55 -1.63 -17.93
CA SER A 457 16.68 -1.35 -16.78
C SER A 457 17.48 -1.29 -15.49
N ILE A 458 17.23 -0.28 -14.66
CA ILE A 458 17.89 -0.08 -13.36
C ILE A 458 16.81 0.15 -12.31
N ASP A 459 16.89 -0.59 -11.22
CA ASP A 459 15.94 -0.55 -10.12
C ASP A 459 16.67 -0.40 -8.78
N LEU A 460 16.65 0.81 -8.23
CA LEU A 460 17.25 1.12 -6.94
C LEU A 460 16.33 0.66 -5.80
N LYS A 461 16.28 -0.64 -5.52
CA LYS A 461 15.28 -1.25 -4.63
C LYS A 461 15.19 -0.64 -3.25
N SER A 462 16.27 -0.73 -2.48
CA SER A 462 16.23 -0.38 -1.07
C SER A 462 17.56 0.10 -0.52
N ILE A 463 17.48 0.97 0.49
CA ILE A 463 18.61 1.44 1.28
C ILE A 463 18.51 0.81 2.67
N ARG A 464 19.63 0.34 3.21
CA ARG A 464 19.71 -0.25 4.55
C ARG A 464 20.98 0.12 5.28
N ASN A 465 20.97 -0.16 6.59
CA ASN A 465 22.12 0.01 7.47
C ASN A 465 22.71 1.43 7.45
N VAL A 466 21.84 2.44 7.30
CA VAL A 466 22.25 3.84 7.21
C VAL A 466 22.70 4.34 8.57
N LYS A 467 23.95 4.76 8.67
CA LYS A 467 24.52 5.36 9.88
C LYS A 467 24.12 6.83 9.95
N THR A 468 23.10 7.14 10.73
CA THR A 468 22.70 8.52 11.00
C THR A 468 22.42 8.78 12.47
N ASN A 469 22.76 9.99 12.93
CA ASN A 469 22.48 10.45 14.29
C ASN A 469 21.14 11.16 14.42
N HIS A 470 20.56 11.60 13.30
CA HIS A 470 19.30 12.36 13.20
C HIS A 470 18.47 11.89 11.99
N PRO A 471 17.14 12.15 11.93
CA PRO A 471 16.35 11.81 10.77
C PRO A 471 16.84 12.50 9.49
N LEU A 472 16.99 11.73 8.40
CA LEU A 472 17.43 12.24 7.09
C LEU A 472 16.36 11.98 6.04
N TYR A 473 16.18 12.89 5.07
CA TYR A 473 15.31 12.65 3.91
C TYR A 473 16.18 12.32 2.69
N LEU A 474 16.37 11.04 2.41
CA LEU A 474 17.27 10.58 1.37
C LEU A 474 16.56 10.44 0.02
N TYR A 475 17.26 10.80 -1.04
CA TYR A 475 16.92 10.41 -2.41
C TYR A 475 18.19 10.01 -3.16
N CYS A 476 18.07 9.11 -4.13
CA CYS A 476 19.16 8.73 -5.02
C CYS A 476 19.12 9.55 -6.30
N LYS A 477 20.31 9.89 -6.80
CA LYS A 477 20.54 10.61 -8.04
C LYS A 477 21.61 9.87 -8.84
N TYR A 478 21.37 9.60 -10.11
CA TYR A 478 22.38 9.03 -10.98
C TYR A 478 22.23 9.53 -12.42
N GLN A 479 23.29 9.40 -13.21
CA GLN A 479 23.30 9.75 -14.61
C GLN A 479 24.22 8.79 -15.35
N TYR A 480 23.85 8.43 -16.57
CA TYR A 480 24.70 7.57 -17.40
C TYR A 480 24.69 8.06 -18.86
N PRO A 481 25.63 8.93 -19.25
CA PRO A 481 25.65 9.55 -20.59
C PRO A 481 25.74 8.56 -21.74
N PHE A 482 26.40 7.42 -21.55
CA PHE A 482 26.55 6.39 -22.57
C PHE A 482 25.22 5.93 -23.18
N VAL A 483 24.16 5.81 -22.37
CA VAL A 483 22.82 5.42 -22.84
C VAL A 483 21.97 6.61 -23.33
N GLY A 484 22.61 7.77 -23.56
CA GLY A 484 21.95 8.98 -24.08
C GLY A 484 21.36 9.90 -23.00
N THR A 485 21.58 9.62 -21.72
CA THR A 485 21.03 10.46 -20.63
C THR A 485 22.00 11.55 -20.18
N PHE A 486 21.67 12.80 -20.53
CA PHE A 486 22.39 13.99 -20.07
C PHE A 486 21.72 14.65 -18.85
N THR A 487 20.50 14.24 -18.52
CA THR A 487 19.75 14.68 -17.34
C THR A 487 19.86 13.65 -16.22
N PRO A 488 20.11 14.07 -14.97
CA PRO A 488 20.19 13.15 -13.85
C PRO A 488 18.80 12.65 -13.44
N ILE A 489 18.73 11.36 -13.11
CA ILE A 489 17.51 10.66 -12.71
C ILE A 489 17.47 10.61 -11.19
N LEU A 490 16.28 10.85 -10.64
CA LEU A 490 16.05 11.10 -9.22
C LEU A 490 14.94 10.20 -8.70
N THR A 491 15.20 9.48 -7.61
CA THR A 491 14.11 8.85 -6.84
C THR A 491 13.28 9.93 -6.17
N HIS A 492 11.97 9.74 -6.09
CA HIS A 492 11.07 10.70 -5.46
C HIS A 492 9.85 9.97 -4.87
N PRO A 493 9.20 10.50 -3.81
CA PRO A 493 9.70 11.55 -2.92
C PRO A 493 10.90 11.06 -2.08
N PRO A 494 11.70 11.98 -1.48
CA PRO A 494 12.75 11.59 -0.54
C PRO A 494 12.18 10.79 0.66
N ILE A 495 12.88 9.73 1.06
CA ILE A 495 12.47 8.84 2.14
C ILE A 495 13.04 9.30 3.48
N SER A 496 12.20 9.33 4.52
CA SER A 496 12.65 9.59 5.89
C SER A 496 13.36 8.38 6.45
N ILE A 497 14.60 8.54 6.89
CA ILE A 497 15.39 7.48 7.54
C ILE A 497 15.62 7.87 8.99
N GLU A 498 15.11 7.04 9.90
CA GLU A 498 15.30 7.18 11.34
C GLU A 498 16.43 6.27 11.86
N ARG A 499 16.90 6.55 13.08
CA ARG A 499 17.97 5.76 13.70
C ARG A 499 17.48 4.31 13.92
N TYR A 500 18.27 3.34 13.48
CA TYR A 500 18.01 1.88 13.59
C TYR A 500 16.96 1.29 12.63
N GLN A 501 16.55 2.02 11.59
CA GLN A 501 15.65 1.49 10.57
C GLN A 501 16.41 0.61 9.56
N GLN A 502 15.90 -0.61 9.31
CA GLN A 502 16.48 -1.57 8.36
C GLN A 502 15.61 -1.70 7.11
N ASP A 503 16.24 -1.89 5.95
CA ASP A 503 15.61 -2.17 4.65
C ASP A 503 14.44 -1.22 4.27
N LEU A 504 14.77 0.00 3.84
CA LEU A 504 13.80 0.99 3.34
C LEU A 504 13.70 0.94 1.81
N GLN A 505 12.49 0.74 1.29
CA GLN A 505 12.23 0.77 -0.15
C GLN A 505 12.29 2.20 -0.68
N LEU A 506 12.91 2.38 -1.86
CA LEU A 506 12.97 3.67 -2.53
C LEU A 506 11.79 3.81 -3.52
N PRO A 507 10.99 4.88 -3.43
CA PRO A 507 9.92 5.15 -4.38
C PRO A 507 10.46 5.69 -5.71
N HIS A 508 9.76 5.40 -6.81
CA HIS A 508 10.12 5.78 -8.19
C HIS A 508 11.60 5.49 -8.52
N SER A 509 12.05 4.30 -8.13
CA SER A 509 13.44 3.84 -8.21
C SER A 509 13.76 3.03 -9.47
N PHE A 510 12.74 2.70 -10.27
CA PHE A 510 12.86 1.96 -11.51
C PHE A 510 12.95 2.92 -12.71
N CYS A 511 13.91 2.67 -13.61
CA CYS A 511 14.09 3.39 -14.86
C CYS A 511 14.58 2.46 -15.96
N THR A 512 14.23 2.77 -17.21
CA THR A 512 14.62 2.02 -18.40
C THR A 512 15.21 2.94 -19.45
N PHE A 513 16.24 2.48 -20.15
CA PHE A 513 16.93 3.19 -21.23
C PHE A 513 16.94 2.34 -22.48
N ASP A 514 16.31 2.83 -23.54
CA ASP A 514 16.41 2.25 -24.87
C ASP A 514 17.51 2.97 -25.66
N PHE A 515 18.51 2.24 -26.13
CA PHE A 515 19.64 2.80 -26.85
C PHE A 515 20.17 1.84 -27.90
N ALA A 516 20.92 2.37 -28.86
CA ALA A 516 21.51 1.62 -29.96
C ALA A 516 23.03 1.74 -29.90
N CYS A 517 23.74 0.62 -29.91
CA CYS A 517 25.20 0.64 -30.04
C CYS A 517 25.75 -0.67 -30.61
N ILE A 518 27.03 -0.70 -30.96
CA ILE A 518 27.71 -1.93 -31.35
C ILE A 518 28.06 -2.72 -30.08
N TRP A 519 27.90 -4.05 -30.10
CA TRP A 519 28.16 -4.93 -28.94
C TRP A 519 29.55 -4.71 -28.31
N GLN A 520 30.59 -4.48 -29.11
CA GLN A 520 31.93 -4.18 -28.58
C GLN A 520 31.98 -2.87 -27.78
N GLN A 521 31.28 -1.83 -28.26
CA GLN A 521 31.19 -0.55 -27.54
C GLN A 521 30.45 -0.72 -26.20
N LEU A 522 29.41 -1.57 -26.17
CA LEU A 522 28.70 -1.90 -24.94
C LEU A 522 29.63 -2.56 -23.92
N ILE A 523 30.39 -3.57 -24.33
CA ILE A 523 31.36 -4.26 -23.46
C ILE A 523 32.37 -3.26 -22.89
N ASP A 524 32.97 -2.44 -23.75
CA ASP A 524 34.01 -1.51 -23.34
C ASP A 524 33.46 -0.48 -22.34
N ASN A 525 32.29 0.10 -22.60
CA ASN A 525 31.66 1.05 -21.67
C ASN A 525 31.30 0.39 -20.33
N PHE A 526 30.67 -0.79 -20.35
CA PHE A 526 30.26 -1.48 -19.11
C PHE A 526 31.46 -1.92 -18.26
N LYS A 527 32.61 -2.16 -18.89
CA LYS A 527 33.85 -2.54 -18.22
C LYS A 527 34.59 -1.37 -17.59
N TYR A 528 34.64 -0.21 -18.26
CA TYR A 528 35.48 0.91 -17.83
C TYR A 528 34.70 2.05 -17.15
N GLU A 529 33.39 2.16 -17.39
CA GLU A 529 32.54 3.24 -16.86
C GLU A 529 31.41 2.70 -15.97
N PRO A 530 31.61 2.61 -14.64
CA PRO A 530 30.54 2.26 -13.72
C PRO A 530 29.53 3.41 -13.56
N ILE A 531 28.27 3.08 -13.28
CA ILE A 531 27.26 4.10 -12.97
C ILE A 531 27.54 4.64 -11.57
N GLN A 532 27.70 5.95 -11.46
CA GLN A 532 27.82 6.63 -10.17
C GLN A 532 26.42 7.01 -9.67
N ILE A 533 26.08 6.53 -8.47
CA ILE A 533 24.83 6.83 -7.79
C ILE A 533 25.16 7.67 -6.56
N ASP A 534 24.70 8.90 -6.57
CA ASP A 534 24.78 9.84 -5.47
C ASP A 534 23.56 9.66 -4.56
N ILE A 535 23.78 9.49 -3.26
CA ILE A 535 22.73 9.49 -2.24
C ILE A 535 22.74 10.88 -1.62
N CYS A 536 21.66 11.63 -1.82
CA CYS A 536 21.52 13.01 -1.39
C CYS A 536 20.51 13.13 -0.25
N VAL A 537 20.73 14.10 0.64
CA VAL A 537 19.78 14.48 1.69
C VAL A 537 19.09 15.78 1.30
N ARG A 538 17.76 15.81 1.44
CA ARG A 538 16.94 17.01 1.34
C ARG A 538 16.52 17.48 2.73
N ASP A 539 16.56 18.79 3.00
CA ASP A 539 16.12 19.32 4.28
C ASP A 539 14.58 19.48 4.32
N LYS A 540 13.97 19.24 5.48
CA LYS A 540 12.52 19.36 5.71
C LYS A 540 12.16 20.83 5.98
N GLY A 541 12.33 21.67 4.97
CA GLY A 541 11.88 23.06 4.95
C GLY A 541 11.03 23.34 3.71
N GLU A 542 10.00 24.17 3.86
CA GLU A 542 9.14 24.66 2.78
C GLU A 542 9.91 25.05 1.50
N PRO A 543 9.30 24.97 0.30
CA PRO A 543 9.94 25.21 -1.00
C PRO A 543 10.26 26.70 -1.27
N SER A 544 10.66 27.47 -0.27
CA SER A 544 11.04 28.87 -0.41
C SER A 544 12.44 29.13 0.15
N ARG A 545 13.33 29.51 -0.78
CA ARG A 545 14.67 30.10 -0.61
C ARG A 545 15.70 29.21 0.12
N THR A 546 16.50 28.51 -0.70
CA THR A 546 17.80 27.88 -0.39
C THR A 546 17.77 26.50 0.28
N ASN A 547 16.92 25.58 -0.22
CA ASN A 547 17.03 24.17 0.10
C ASN A 547 18.29 23.59 -0.60
N LYS A 548 19.44 23.57 0.09
CA LYS A 548 20.70 23.07 -0.46
C LYS A 548 20.79 21.57 -0.16
N ASP A 549 20.36 20.78 -1.13
CA ASP A 549 20.60 19.33 -1.11
C ASP A 549 22.11 19.07 -0.94
N TYR A 550 22.48 18.14 -0.06
CA TYR A 550 23.88 17.76 0.16
C TYR A 550 24.10 16.26 -0.01
N LEU A 551 25.30 15.90 -0.43
CA LEU A 551 25.70 14.52 -0.69
C LEU A 551 25.93 13.78 0.65
N PHE A 552 25.18 12.72 0.88
CA PHE A 552 25.34 11.83 2.04
C PHE A 552 26.39 10.74 1.78
N GLY A 553 26.40 10.20 0.57
CA GLY A 553 27.38 9.21 0.15
C GLY A 553 27.20 8.81 -1.31
N GLN A 554 28.13 8.03 -1.81
CA GLN A 554 28.18 7.59 -3.19
C GLN A 554 28.32 6.08 -3.28
N VAL A 555 27.81 5.54 -4.38
CA VAL A 555 27.92 4.14 -4.76
C VAL A 555 28.38 4.07 -6.21
N LYS A 556 29.31 3.16 -6.49
CA LYS A 556 29.68 2.79 -7.86
C LYS A 556 29.02 1.46 -8.22
N LEU A 557 28.30 1.46 -9.32
CA LEU A 557 27.59 0.29 -9.83
C LEU A 557 28.31 -0.25 -11.07
N PRO A 558 29.13 -1.31 -10.93
CA PRO A 558 29.85 -1.90 -12.04
C PRO A 558 28.92 -2.74 -12.91
N LEU A 559 28.99 -2.57 -14.23
CA LEU A 559 28.10 -3.24 -15.19
C LEU A 559 28.76 -4.43 -15.90
N ASP A 560 30.07 -4.62 -15.74
CA ASP A 560 30.84 -5.73 -16.33
C ASP A 560 30.29 -7.10 -15.95
N LYS A 561 29.87 -7.27 -14.69
CA LYS A 561 29.31 -8.51 -14.17
C LYS A 561 27.95 -8.85 -14.75
N LEU A 562 27.21 -7.85 -15.26
CA LEU A 562 25.92 -8.05 -15.92
C LEU A 562 26.08 -8.87 -17.20
N LEU A 563 27.15 -8.58 -17.97
CA LEU A 563 27.45 -9.26 -19.23
C LEU A 563 27.86 -10.73 -19.03
N GLN A 564 28.25 -11.11 -17.82
CA GLN A 564 28.61 -12.48 -17.45
C GLN A 564 27.41 -13.30 -16.95
N GLN A 565 26.26 -12.68 -16.73
CA GLN A 565 25.06 -13.39 -16.27
C GLN A 565 24.49 -14.27 -17.39
N GLU A 566 23.74 -15.30 -17.01
CA GLU A 566 23.08 -16.19 -17.97
C GLU A 566 22.12 -15.39 -18.86
N LYS A 567 22.21 -15.59 -20.18
CA LYS A 567 21.31 -14.98 -21.15
C LYS A 567 19.97 -15.73 -21.15
N GLN A 568 18.89 -15.04 -20.82
CA GLN A 568 17.52 -15.56 -20.87
C GLN A 568 16.80 -14.97 -22.07
N ARG A 569 15.95 -15.75 -22.75
CA ARG A 569 15.11 -15.21 -23.84
C ARG A 569 14.10 -14.21 -23.26
N CYS A 570 13.95 -13.06 -23.94
CA CYS A 570 12.92 -12.05 -23.63
C CYS A 570 12.27 -11.55 -24.93
N SER A 571 11.17 -10.81 -24.83
CA SER A 571 10.53 -10.14 -25.97
C SER A 571 10.13 -8.72 -25.61
N ASN A 572 10.29 -7.76 -26.52
CA ASN A 572 9.78 -6.40 -26.30
C ASN A 572 8.27 -6.30 -26.60
N ALA A 573 7.67 -5.12 -26.34
CA ALA A 573 6.24 -4.85 -26.58
C ALA A 573 5.79 -5.05 -28.05
N ASN A 574 6.74 -5.10 -28.99
CA ASN A 574 6.51 -5.35 -30.42
C ASN A 574 6.71 -6.83 -30.80
N GLY A 575 6.95 -7.71 -29.83
CA GLY A 575 7.18 -9.14 -30.05
C GLY A 575 8.56 -9.52 -30.59
N ILE A 576 9.53 -8.58 -30.62
CA ILE A 576 10.89 -8.86 -31.07
C ILE A 576 11.60 -9.67 -29.99
N ALA A 577 11.99 -10.90 -30.32
CA ALA A 577 12.74 -11.79 -29.45
C ALA A 577 14.17 -11.28 -29.24
N GLY A 578 14.58 -11.20 -27.98
CA GLY A 578 15.89 -10.75 -27.54
C GLY A 578 16.47 -11.62 -26.42
N TRP A 579 17.54 -11.13 -25.82
CA TRP A 579 18.24 -11.77 -24.71
C TRP A 579 18.35 -10.83 -23.52
N ARG A 580 17.80 -11.23 -22.37
CA ARG A 580 17.87 -10.53 -21.09
C ARG A 580 18.96 -11.13 -20.22
N GLN A 581 19.76 -10.28 -19.60
CA GLN A 581 20.70 -10.62 -18.54
C GLN A 581 20.35 -9.78 -17.32
N THR A 582 20.25 -10.39 -16.14
CA THR A 582 19.81 -9.70 -14.90
C THR A 582 20.81 -9.90 -13.78
N LEU A 583 21.19 -8.83 -13.10
CA LEU A 583 22.10 -8.83 -11.96
C LEU A 583 21.45 -8.14 -10.76
N SER A 584 21.43 -8.82 -9.62
CA SER A 584 21.06 -8.24 -8.32
C SER A 584 22.31 -8.05 -7.48
N GLN A 585 22.56 -6.84 -6.98
CA GLN A 585 23.76 -6.53 -6.21
C GLN A 585 23.46 -5.67 -4.98
N LEU A 586 24.14 -5.99 -3.87
CA LEU A 586 24.22 -5.13 -2.71
C LEU A 586 25.51 -4.30 -2.78
N LEU A 587 25.36 -2.99 -2.79
CA LEU A 587 26.44 -2.03 -2.93
C LEU A 587 26.65 -1.27 -1.62
N THR A 588 27.90 -0.96 -1.30
CA THR A 588 28.23 -0.19 -0.10
C THR A 588 28.20 1.30 -0.39
N ILE A 589 27.44 2.06 0.42
CA ILE A 589 27.41 3.51 0.37
C ILE A 589 28.61 4.05 1.14
N ILE A 590 29.41 4.87 0.48
CA ILE A 590 30.66 5.44 1.00
C ILE A 590 30.50 6.95 1.12
N ASN A 591 30.80 7.53 2.28
CA ASN A 591 30.76 8.98 2.47
C ASN A 591 32.05 9.67 1.96
N SER A 592 32.10 11.01 2.02
CA SER A 592 33.29 11.78 1.61
C SER A 592 34.56 11.47 2.42
N ALA A 593 34.43 10.85 3.60
CA ALA A 593 35.55 10.41 4.43
C ALA A 593 36.00 8.96 4.12
N ASN A 594 35.46 8.37 3.04
CA ASN A 594 35.70 6.99 2.62
C ASN A 594 35.24 5.93 3.64
N GLU A 595 34.26 6.27 4.47
CA GLU A 595 33.67 5.37 5.46
C GLU A 595 32.35 4.77 4.95
N LYS A 596 32.11 3.50 5.28
CA LYS A 596 30.82 2.85 5.03
C LYS A 596 29.72 3.51 5.87
N CYS A 597 28.78 4.16 5.21
CA CYS A 597 27.64 4.83 5.83
C CYS A 597 26.29 4.16 5.55
N GLY A 598 26.22 3.16 4.66
CA GLY A 598 25.02 2.37 4.40
C GLY A 598 25.21 1.34 3.30
N GLU A 599 24.13 0.72 2.87
CA GLU A 599 24.11 -0.21 1.74
C GLU A 599 22.89 0.07 0.85
N LEU A 600 23.08 -0.05 -0.46
CA LEU A 600 22.05 0.11 -1.50
C LEU A 600 21.89 -1.22 -2.23
N PHE A 601 20.67 -1.77 -2.25
CA PHE A 601 20.33 -2.94 -3.05
C PHE A 601 19.79 -2.49 -4.39
N VAL A 602 20.38 -3.00 -5.48
CA VAL A 602 20.05 -2.62 -6.86
C VAL A 602 19.80 -3.87 -7.70
N ILE A 603 18.82 -3.81 -8.59
CA ILE A 603 18.60 -4.81 -9.64
C ILE A 603 18.83 -4.10 -10.99
N ILE A 604 19.57 -4.73 -11.88
CA ILE A 604 19.83 -4.23 -13.23
C ILE A 604 19.51 -5.35 -14.21
N SER A 605 18.82 -5.04 -15.30
CA SER A 605 18.65 -5.97 -16.42
C SER A 605 19.02 -5.31 -17.73
N LEU A 606 19.74 -6.02 -18.60
CA LEU A 606 20.06 -5.61 -19.96
C LEU A 606 19.36 -6.54 -20.94
N ASP A 607 18.59 -5.97 -21.85
CA ASP A 607 17.96 -6.68 -22.96
C ASP A 607 18.68 -6.36 -24.26
N ASP A 608 19.17 -7.37 -24.96
CA ASP A 608 19.63 -7.30 -26.34
C ASP A 608 18.48 -7.70 -27.27
N LEU A 609 17.85 -6.72 -27.89
CA LEU A 609 16.70 -6.89 -28.79
C LEU A 609 17.13 -7.21 -30.23
N GLY A 610 18.41 -7.48 -30.45
CA GLY A 610 18.96 -7.90 -31.72
C GLY A 610 19.42 -6.74 -32.61
N PRO A 611 19.89 -7.06 -33.82
CA PRO A 611 20.43 -6.10 -34.76
C PRO A 611 19.37 -5.11 -35.25
N LEU A 612 19.71 -3.82 -35.24
CA LEU A 612 18.92 -2.77 -35.86
C LEU A 612 19.08 -2.82 -37.37
N ASP A 613 18.01 -3.18 -38.07
CA ASP A 613 17.93 -2.92 -39.49
C ASP A 613 17.56 -1.44 -39.71
N LEU A 614 18.59 -0.63 -39.97
CA LEU A 614 18.41 0.79 -40.30
C LEU A 614 17.53 0.97 -41.55
N ASN A 615 17.45 -0.03 -42.43
CA ASN A 615 16.53 0.02 -43.58
C ASN A 615 15.07 -0.18 -43.16
N SER A 616 14.77 -0.94 -42.10
CA SER A 616 13.41 -1.11 -41.57
C SER A 616 12.87 0.16 -40.88
N ILE A 617 13.74 0.93 -40.20
CA ILE A 617 13.39 2.26 -39.65
C ILE A 617 13.18 3.27 -40.80
N ALA A 618 14.02 3.23 -41.84
CA ALA A 618 13.82 4.04 -43.04
C ALA A 618 12.59 3.61 -43.85
N GLN A 619 12.23 2.32 -43.89
CA GLN A 619 11.04 1.77 -44.57
C GLN A 619 9.74 2.02 -43.80
N GLN A 620 9.76 2.15 -42.47
CA GLN A 620 8.63 2.66 -41.69
C GLN A 620 8.25 4.10 -42.07
N TYR A 621 9.22 4.87 -42.59
CA TYR A 621 8.97 6.18 -43.20
C TYR A 621 8.80 6.15 -44.73
N ARG A 622 8.99 5.00 -45.41
CA ARG A 622 9.06 4.92 -46.88
C ARG A 622 8.09 3.95 -47.56
N SER A 623 7.16 3.34 -46.83
CA SER A 623 6.27 2.32 -47.40
C SER A 623 4.80 2.72 -47.39
N GLN A 624 4.39 3.54 -48.36
CA GLN A 624 3.13 3.29 -49.06
C GLN A 624 3.39 3.27 -50.58
N SER A 625 3.28 2.05 -51.15
CA SER A 625 3.04 1.70 -52.57
C SER A 625 4.27 1.87 -53.52
N VAL A 626 4.67 0.96 -54.43
CA VAL A 626 4.03 -0.08 -55.28
C VAL A 626 5.08 -1.16 -55.72
N PRO A 627 4.69 -2.38 -56.18
CA PRO A 627 5.56 -3.54 -56.46
C PRO A 627 6.30 -3.57 -57.84
N PRO A 628 7.19 -4.56 -58.08
CA PRO A 628 8.11 -4.62 -59.24
C PRO A 628 7.55 -5.36 -60.47
N ILE A 629 8.03 -4.99 -61.67
CA ILE A 629 7.70 -5.63 -62.97
C ILE A 629 8.88 -6.51 -63.45
N PRO A 630 8.65 -7.65 -64.14
CA PRO A 630 9.68 -8.66 -64.43
C PRO A 630 10.56 -8.30 -65.63
N GLN A 631 11.82 -8.71 -65.57
CA GLN A 631 12.75 -8.66 -66.71
C GLN A 631 12.53 -9.84 -67.65
N GLN A 632 12.34 -9.55 -68.93
CA GLN A 632 12.46 -10.53 -70.01
C GLN A 632 13.60 -10.09 -70.93
N ASN A 633 14.49 -11.04 -71.19
CA ASN A 633 15.70 -10.90 -71.99
C ASN A 633 15.39 -11.26 -73.46
N ASN A 634 15.97 -10.54 -74.44
CA ASN A 634 16.51 -11.09 -75.71
C ASN A 634 17.01 -10.00 -76.69
N GLY A 635 18.32 -10.04 -76.96
CA GLY A 635 18.95 -10.20 -78.29
C GLY A 635 18.68 -9.26 -79.48
N LEU A 636 19.73 -8.50 -79.83
CA LEU A 636 20.41 -8.32 -81.15
C LEU A 636 19.80 -7.50 -82.33
N ASP A 637 20.73 -6.71 -82.92
CA ASP A 637 20.91 -6.26 -84.31
C ASP A 637 20.31 -4.94 -84.87
N ASN A 638 21.13 -3.88 -84.79
CA ASN A 638 21.81 -3.10 -85.86
C ASN A 638 21.06 -2.45 -87.07
N VAL A 639 21.33 -1.13 -87.21
CA VAL A 639 21.45 -0.21 -88.38
C VAL A 639 20.23 0.28 -89.18
N PHE A 640 19.86 1.57 -89.07
CA PHE A 640 20.23 2.69 -89.98
C PHE A 640 19.44 3.98 -89.66
N GLN A 641 20.17 5.11 -89.63
CA GLN A 641 19.74 6.44 -89.21
C GLN A 641 19.00 7.25 -90.29
N ARG A 642 18.02 8.06 -89.85
CA ARG A 642 17.75 9.44 -90.33
C ARG A 642 17.33 10.30 -89.13
N PRO A 643 17.52 11.64 -89.18
CA PRO A 643 17.91 12.45 -88.02
C PRO A 643 16.82 12.44 -86.94
N ALA A 644 17.04 11.59 -85.95
CA ALA A 644 16.14 11.33 -84.83
C ALA A 644 16.21 12.46 -83.78
N GLU A 645 17.25 13.30 -83.81
CA GLU A 645 17.53 14.26 -82.73
C GLU A 645 16.44 15.33 -82.56
N ASP A 646 15.78 15.77 -83.63
CA ASP A 646 14.77 16.84 -83.54
C ASP A 646 13.41 16.33 -83.01
N VAL A 647 12.99 15.13 -83.44
CA VAL A 647 11.77 14.47 -82.96
C VAL A 647 11.96 13.92 -81.54
N HIS A 648 13.15 13.41 -81.22
CA HIS A 648 13.46 12.96 -79.86
C HIS A 648 13.61 14.13 -78.89
N LEU A 649 14.18 15.26 -79.29
CA LEU A 649 14.27 16.44 -78.43
C LEU A 649 12.87 16.98 -78.09
N GLN A 650 12.00 17.10 -79.10
CA GLN A 650 10.61 17.49 -78.88
C GLN A 650 9.86 16.49 -77.98
N ALA A 651 10.01 15.18 -78.21
CA ALA A 651 9.40 14.15 -77.36
C ALA A 651 9.95 14.16 -75.92
N THR A 652 11.26 14.40 -75.72
CA THR A 652 11.84 14.51 -74.37
C THR A 652 11.37 15.76 -73.63
N TYR A 653 11.21 16.88 -74.34
CA TYR A 653 10.70 18.13 -73.77
C TYR A 653 9.21 18.00 -73.40
N GLU A 654 8.38 17.41 -74.27
CA GLU A 654 6.97 17.12 -73.98
C GLU A 654 6.82 16.13 -72.80
N LEU A 655 7.67 15.12 -72.73
CA LEU A 655 7.70 14.17 -71.60
C LEU A 655 8.11 14.84 -70.29
N GLN A 656 9.07 15.77 -70.34
CA GLN A 656 9.52 16.55 -69.19
C GLN A 656 8.41 17.47 -68.67
N LEU A 657 7.72 18.19 -69.56
CA LEU A 657 6.56 19.02 -69.21
C LEU A 657 5.40 18.19 -68.64
N TRP A 658 5.14 17.00 -69.21
CA TRP A 658 4.13 16.09 -68.69
C TRP A 658 4.50 15.56 -67.30
N LYS A 659 5.78 15.20 -67.09
CA LYS A 659 6.29 14.76 -65.79
C LYS A 659 6.15 15.87 -64.74
N GLU A 660 6.55 17.09 -65.06
CA GLU A 660 6.46 18.24 -64.16
C GLU A 660 4.99 18.55 -63.80
N THR A 661 4.09 18.46 -64.80
CA THR A 661 2.65 18.64 -64.56
C THR A 661 2.09 17.55 -63.64
N LYS A 662 2.48 16.29 -63.83
CA LYS A 662 2.03 15.16 -63.00
C LYS A 662 2.63 15.19 -61.59
N GLU A 663 3.87 15.64 -61.47
CA GLU A 663 4.54 15.86 -60.18
C GLU A 663 3.83 16.96 -59.38
N LEU A 664 3.46 18.07 -60.03
CA LEU A 664 2.70 19.15 -59.40
C LEU A 664 1.28 18.72 -59.00
N GLU A 665 0.60 17.94 -59.85
CA GLU A 665 -0.71 17.34 -59.51
C GLU A 665 -0.59 16.40 -58.29
N PHE A 666 0.47 15.58 -58.24
CA PHE A 666 0.71 14.66 -57.14
C PHE A 666 1.08 15.37 -55.84
N GLU A 667 1.92 16.41 -55.89
CA GLU A 667 2.24 17.23 -54.73
C GLU A 667 0.99 17.92 -54.16
N LYS A 668 0.14 18.47 -55.04
CA LYS A 668 -1.11 19.10 -54.62
C LYS A 668 -2.03 18.11 -53.94
N TYR A 669 -2.17 16.91 -54.51
CA TYR A 669 -2.95 15.83 -53.93
C TYR A 669 -2.42 15.38 -52.56
N LEU A 670 -1.09 15.23 -52.43
CA LEU A 670 -0.46 14.85 -51.17
C LEU A 670 -0.69 15.92 -50.09
N ARG A 671 -0.52 17.19 -50.44
CA ARG A 671 -0.76 18.32 -49.53
C ARG A 671 -2.22 18.40 -49.08
N GLU A 672 -3.18 18.07 -49.94
CA GLU A 672 -4.60 18.02 -49.60
C GLU A 672 -4.90 16.89 -48.60
N ILE A 673 -4.28 15.71 -48.78
CA ILE A 673 -4.40 14.60 -47.83
C ILE A 673 -3.76 14.93 -46.49
N GLU A 674 -2.56 15.50 -46.49
CA GLU A 674 -1.87 15.92 -45.27
C GLU A 674 -2.69 16.96 -44.51
N ALA A 675 -3.18 17.99 -45.20
CA ALA A 675 -4.04 19.00 -44.60
C ALA A 675 -5.30 18.39 -43.98
N LYS A 676 -5.94 17.45 -44.68
CA LYS A 676 -7.12 16.74 -44.16
C LYS A 676 -6.78 15.92 -42.91
N LYS A 677 -5.66 15.19 -42.92
CA LYS A 677 -5.25 14.35 -41.78
C LYS A 677 -4.88 15.18 -40.56
N VAL A 678 -4.14 16.28 -40.77
CA VAL A 678 -3.80 17.22 -39.71
C VAL A 678 -5.06 17.87 -39.13
N TYR A 679 -6.04 18.22 -39.97
CA TYR A 679 -7.33 18.75 -39.51
C TYR A 679 -8.10 17.73 -38.66
N GLU A 680 -8.18 16.46 -39.07
CA GLU A 680 -8.81 15.39 -38.28
C GLU A 680 -8.16 15.21 -36.90
N ILE A 681 -6.82 15.24 -36.85
CA ILE A 681 -6.07 15.12 -35.58
C ILE A 681 -6.32 16.34 -34.69
N MET A 682 -6.33 17.54 -35.28
CA MET A 682 -6.60 18.78 -34.55
C MET A 682 -7.99 18.77 -33.91
N GLU A 683 -9.03 18.36 -34.65
CA GLU A 683 -10.39 18.28 -34.09
C GLU A 683 -10.51 17.19 -33.01
N ALA A 684 -9.88 16.03 -33.21
CA ALA A 684 -9.84 14.99 -32.17
C ALA A 684 -9.11 15.46 -30.90
N PHE A 685 -8.05 16.25 -31.04
CA PHE A 685 -7.34 16.85 -29.90
C PHE A 685 -8.21 17.89 -29.18
N LYS A 686 -8.90 18.77 -29.93
CA LYS A 686 -9.83 19.75 -29.35
C LYS A 686 -10.96 19.08 -28.57
N GLU A 687 -11.52 17.99 -29.08
CA GLU A 687 -12.59 17.27 -28.37
C GLU A 687 -12.06 16.67 -27.06
N LYS A 688 -10.88 16.03 -27.11
CA LYS A 688 -10.24 15.51 -25.89
C LYS A 688 -9.88 16.59 -24.88
N ASP A 689 -9.46 17.75 -25.34
CA ASP A 689 -9.12 18.85 -24.44
C ASP A 689 -10.39 19.45 -23.80
N ARG A 690 -11.50 19.54 -24.55
CA ARG A 690 -12.81 19.90 -24.02
C ARG A 690 -13.32 18.89 -22.99
N ASP A 691 -13.17 17.59 -23.26
CA ASP A 691 -13.54 16.52 -22.31
C ASP A 691 -12.69 16.60 -21.03
N ARG A 692 -11.39 16.85 -21.17
CA ARG A 692 -10.48 17.04 -20.03
C ARG A 692 -10.88 18.24 -19.19
N GLU A 693 -11.21 19.37 -19.83
CA GLU A 693 -11.66 20.58 -19.13
C GLU A 693 -13.00 20.35 -18.42
N SER A 694 -13.95 19.67 -19.07
CA SER A 694 -15.25 19.30 -18.48
C SER A 694 -15.08 18.41 -17.24
N LEU A 695 -14.21 17.40 -17.32
CA LEU A 695 -13.89 16.53 -16.20
C LEU A 695 -13.24 17.30 -15.04
N LEU A 696 -12.30 18.20 -15.36
CA LEU A 696 -11.64 19.05 -14.37
C LEU A 696 -12.65 19.97 -13.67
N GLN A 697 -13.54 20.61 -14.43
CA GLN A 697 -14.59 21.47 -13.87
C GLN A 697 -15.55 20.68 -12.96
N LYS A 698 -15.93 19.46 -13.35
CA LYS A 698 -16.74 18.58 -12.52
C LYS A 698 -16.03 18.24 -11.20
N LYS A 699 -14.74 17.87 -11.27
CA LYS A 699 -13.93 17.58 -10.08
C LYS A 699 -13.77 18.81 -9.18
N MET A 700 -13.54 19.98 -9.76
CA MET A 700 -13.43 21.23 -9.02
C MET A 700 -14.73 21.57 -8.28
N LYS A 701 -15.90 21.33 -8.90
CA LYS A 701 -17.20 21.48 -8.23
C LYS A 701 -17.37 20.49 -7.08
N GLU A 702 -17.02 19.22 -7.27
CA GLU A 702 -17.05 18.19 -6.21
C GLU A 702 -16.18 18.60 -5.01
N TYR A 703 -14.97 19.13 -5.25
CA TYR A 703 -14.09 19.61 -4.19
C TYR A 703 -14.65 20.80 -3.42
N VAL A 704 -15.26 21.77 -4.12
CA VAL A 704 -15.91 22.94 -3.47
C VAL A 704 -17.08 22.50 -2.59
N ASP A 705 -17.88 21.53 -3.05
CA ASP A 705 -19.00 21.02 -2.28
C ASP A 705 -18.51 20.21 -1.06
N LEU A 706 -17.45 19.41 -1.21
CA LEU A 706 -16.84 18.68 -0.11
C LEU A 706 -16.22 19.64 0.93
N GLU A 707 -15.53 20.69 0.48
CA GLU A 707 -14.99 21.73 1.37
C GLU A 707 -16.11 22.42 2.16
N ARG A 708 -17.24 22.71 1.52
CA ARG A 708 -18.42 23.28 2.19
C ARG A 708 -18.99 22.34 3.24
N GLN A 709 -19.04 21.03 2.95
CA GLN A 709 -19.49 20.02 3.91
C GLN A 709 -18.54 19.91 5.11
N MET A 710 -17.23 19.89 4.87
CA MET A 710 -16.23 19.83 5.93
C MET A 710 -16.28 21.07 6.84
N LYS A 711 -16.45 22.27 6.27
CA LYS A 711 -16.64 23.50 7.06
C LYS A 711 -17.90 23.46 7.92
N LYS A 712 -19.01 22.92 7.38
CA LYS A 712 -20.25 22.74 8.16
C LYS A 712 -20.06 21.73 9.30
N ALA A 713 -19.44 20.59 9.03
CA ALA A 713 -19.17 19.56 10.02
C ALA A 713 -18.25 20.08 11.14
N ALA A 714 -17.21 20.85 10.79
CA ALA A 714 -16.31 21.47 11.78
C ALA A 714 -17.05 22.41 12.73
N ILE A 715 -17.95 23.26 12.21
CA ILE A 715 -18.77 24.16 13.03
C ILE A 715 -19.72 23.38 13.94
N GLU A 716 -20.30 22.28 13.47
CA GLU A 716 -21.18 21.43 14.27
C GLU A 716 -20.44 20.72 15.41
N VAL A 717 -19.24 20.21 15.13
CA VAL A 717 -18.36 19.60 16.14
C VAL A 717 -17.97 20.64 17.20
N GLU A 718 -17.57 21.85 16.80
CA GLU A 718 -17.21 22.92 17.74
C GLU A 718 -18.40 23.29 18.66
N LYS A 719 -19.63 23.33 18.12
CA LYS A 719 -20.83 23.56 18.93
C LYS A 719 -21.08 22.43 19.92
N ARG A 720 -20.91 21.18 19.48
CA ARG A 720 -21.11 20.00 20.34
C ARG A 720 -20.06 19.94 21.46
N GLU A 721 -18.81 20.28 21.16
CA GLU A 721 -17.72 20.34 22.13
C GLU A 721 -18.01 21.39 23.20
N LYS A 722 -18.42 22.61 22.81
CA LYS A 722 -18.83 23.66 23.76
C LYS A 722 -19.99 23.23 24.65
N LEU A 723 -20.97 22.52 24.10
CA LEU A 723 -22.10 22.00 24.87
C LEU A 723 -21.66 20.94 25.88
N LEU A 724 -20.80 20.00 25.45
CA LEU A 724 -20.27 18.96 26.33
C LEU A 724 -19.41 19.54 27.46
N ALA A 725 -18.56 20.53 27.16
CA ALA A 725 -17.76 21.21 28.17
C ALA A 725 -18.63 21.90 29.24
N ASN A 726 -19.73 22.55 28.85
CA ASN A 726 -20.67 23.15 29.79
C ASN A 726 -21.39 22.11 30.67
N ASN A 727 -21.80 20.99 30.07
CA ASN A 727 -22.45 19.90 30.79
C ASN A 727 -21.49 19.23 31.78
N GLU A 728 -20.24 19.02 31.37
CA GLU A 728 -19.18 18.47 32.23
C GLU A 728 -18.91 19.38 33.43
N GLN A 729 -18.81 20.70 33.23
CA GLN A 729 -18.68 21.66 34.34
C GLN A 729 -19.87 21.60 35.31
N THR A 730 -21.08 21.41 34.80
CA THR A 730 -22.29 21.32 35.62
C THR A 730 -22.27 20.03 36.46
N ILE A 731 -21.91 18.91 35.85
CA ILE A 731 -21.78 17.62 36.54
C ILE A 731 -20.68 17.68 37.60
N GLN A 732 -19.53 18.28 37.31
CA GLN A 732 -18.45 18.45 38.27
C GLN A 732 -18.88 19.28 39.50
N ARG A 733 -19.66 20.35 39.29
CA ARG A 733 -20.24 21.13 40.40
C ARG A 733 -21.16 20.28 41.26
N LEU A 734 -22.10 19.56 40.64
CA LEU A 734 -23.03 18.67 41.35
C LEU A 734 -22.31 17.55 42.12
N GLN A 735 -21.24 16.97 41.55
CA GLN A 735 -20.42 15.97 42.24
C GLN A 735 -19.71 16.55 43.46
N ASN A 736 -19.16 17.76 43.33
CA ASN A 736 -18.49 18.43 44.46
C ASN A 736 -19.49 18.78 45.57
N ASP A 737 -20.69 19.23 45.23
CA ASP A 737 -21.73 19.55 46.21
C ASP A 737 -22.25 18.28 46.91
N LEU A 738 -22.49 17.21 46.15
CA LEU A 738 -22.87 15.92 46.72
C LEU A 738 -21.80 15.35 47.66
N LYS A 739 -20.51 15.53 47.31
CA LYS A 739 -19.40 15.12 48.17
C LYS A 739 -19.36 15.92 49.47
N ARG A 740 -19.56 17.24 49.40
CA ARG A 740 -19.65 18.09 50.60
C ARG A 740 -20.79 17.66 51.50
N ASP A 741 -21.96 17.40 50.94
CA ASP A 741 -23.13 16.93 51.70
C ASP A 741 -22.87 15.56 52.35
N TYR A 742 -22.18 14.66 51.64
CA TYR A 742 -21.78 13.37 52.19
C TYR A 742 -20.80 13.53 53.36
N ASP A 743 -19.77 14.36 53.19
CA ASP A 743 -18.76 14.62 54.23
C ASP A 743 -19.40 15.26 55.48
N LEU A 744 -20.32 16.23 55.30
CA LEU A 744 -21.08 16.83 56.39
C LEU A 744 -21.93 15.81 57.13
N LYS A 745 -22.73 14.99 56.41
CA LYS A 745 -23.53 13.93 57.03
C LYS A 745 -22.66 12.91 57.78
N HIS A 746 -21.48 12.60 57.26
CA HIS A 746 -20.54 11.69 57.91
C HIS A 746 -19.98 12.30 59.20
N ILE A 747 -19.70 13.60 59.23
CA ILE A 747 -19.28 14.31 60.43
C ILE A 747 -20.41 14.31 61.46
N ASP A 748 -21.63 14.69 61.05
CA ASP A 748 -22.81 14.72 61.94
C ASP A 748 -23.10 13.34 62.55
N MET A 749 -23.04 12.27 61.74
CA MET A 749 -23.23 10.90 62.21
C MET A 749 -22.14 10.48 63.21
N ARG A 750 -20.87 10.86 62.97
CA ARG A 750 -19.76 10.57 63.89
C ARG A 750 -19.94 11.31 65.22
N GLU A 751 -20.33 12.58 65.18
CA GLU A 751 -20.60 13.36 66.39
C GLU A 751 -21.80 12.80 67.18
N ALA A 752 -22.88 12.43 66.49
CA ALA A 752 -24.04 11.80 67.12
C ALA A 752 -23.67 10.47 67.78
N SER A 753 -22.86 9.64 67.11
CA SER A 753 -22.35 8.39 67.67
C SER A 753 -21.48 8.64 68.91
N LYS A 754 -20.63 9.68 68.88
CA LYS A 754 -19.79 10.05 70.02
C LYS A 754 -20.63 10.50 71.21
N ARG A 755 -21.63 11.36 71.00
CA ARG A 755 -22.56 11.82 72.04
C ARG A 755 -23.32 10.64 72.67
N LEU A 756 -23.78 9.69 71.84
CA LEU A 756 -24.47 8.49 72.32
C LEU A 756 -23.55 7.59 73.15
N GLN A 757 -22.29 7.44 72.75
CA GLN A 757 -21.29 6.69 73.51
C GLN A 757 -21.01 7.35 74.86
N GLU A 758 -20.76 8.67 74.87
CA GLU A 758 -20.55 9.44 76.10
C GLU A 758 -21.75 9.33 77.06
N GLN A 759 -22.99 9.37 76.52
CA GLN A 759 -24.22 9.17 77.31
C GLN A 759 -24.32 7.75 77.89
N SER A 760 -23.97 6.72 77.10
CA SER A 760 -23.95 5.33 77.56
C SER A 760 -22.92 5.11 78.66
N ASP A 761 -21.70 5.65 78.49
CA ASP A 761 -20.62 5.54 79.48
C ASP A 761 -20.99 6.24 80.79
N HIS A 762 -21.65 7.40 80.70
CA HIS A 762 -22.17 8.09 81.87
C HIS A 762 -23.23 7.25 82.61
N GLN A 763 -24.18 6.65 81.88
CA GLN A 763 -25.21 5.78 82.48
C GLN A 763 -24.60 4.56 83.17
N ILE A 764 -23.60 3.91 82.54
CA ILE A 764 -22.87 2.78 83.14
C ILE A 764 -22.18 3.23 84.45
N THR A 765 -21.59 4.41 84.45
CA THR A 765 -20.92 4.97 85.63
C THR A 765 -21.90 5.19 86.77
N LEU A 766 -23.08 5.75 86.49
CA LEU A 766 -24.16 5.92 87.47
C LEU A 766 -24.64 4.58 88.05
N GLU A 767 -24.89 3.59 87.20
CA GLU A 767 -25.32 2.25 87.66
C GLU A 767 -24.23 1.54 88.48
N LYS A 768 -22.95 1.71 88.14
CA LYS A 768 -21.83 1.22 88.95
C LYS A 768 -21.81 1.87 90.34
N HIS A 769 -21.95 3.19 90.42
CA HIS A 769 -22.03 3.89 91.72
C HIS A 769 -23.22 3.43 92.55
N LYS A 770 -24.39 3.23 91.92
CA LYS A 770 -25.57 2.69 92.59
C LYS A 770 -25.37 1.26 93.10
N THR A 771 -24.72 0.41 92.30
CA THR A 771 -24.39 -0.97 92.70
C THR A 771 -23.43 -0.98 93.89
N LEU A 772 -22.39 -0.15 93.85
CA LEU A 772 -21.44 0.01 94.97
C LEU A 772 -22.14 0.47 96.26
N ALA A 773 -23.04 1.44 96.17
CA ALA A 773 -23.81 1.90 97.33
C ALA A 773 -24.71 0.79 97.91
N LEU A 774 -25.36 0.00 97.07
CA LEU A 774 -26.17 -1.15 97.49
C LEU A 774 -25.30 -2.27 98.09
N GLU A 775 -24.11 -2.52 97.55
CA GLU A 775 -23.15 -3.47 98.11
C GLU A 775 -22.66 -3.03 99.51
N GLU A 776 -22.36 -1.74 99.69
CA GLU A 776 -22.02 -1.17 101.00
C GLU A 776 -23.17 -1.31 101.99
N GLU A 777 -24.42 -1.06 101.56
CA GLU A 777 -25.62 -1.26 102.39
C GLU A 777 -25.79 -2.73 102.78
N ILE A 778 -25.63 -3.68 101.84
CA ILE A 778 -25.67 -5.13 102.11
C ILE A 778 -24.57 -5.53 103.11
N ILE A 779 -23.36 -5.00 102.98
CA ILE A 779 -22.26 -5.27 103.92
C ILE A 779 -22.60 -4.73 105.31
N SER A 780 -23.20 -3.54 105.40
CA SER A 780 -23.61 -2.94 106.68
C SER A 780 -24.69 -3.78 107.37
N LEU A 781 -25.70 -4.26 106.61
CA LEU A 781 -26.79 -5.10 107.10
C LEU A 781 -26.31 -6.50 107.51
N LYS A 782 -25.27 -7.04 106.86
CA LYS A 782 -24.64 -8.32 107.27
C LYS A 782 -23.82 -8.22 108.55
N ARG A 783 -23.43 -7.03 108.99
CA ARG A 783 -22.69 -6.81 110.26
C ARG A 783 -23.62 -6.63 111.47
N THR A 784 -24.90 -6.36 111.25
CA THR A 784 -25.92 -6.15 112.30
C THR A 784 -26.75 -7.40 112.61
N VAL A 785 -26.47 -8.52 111.94
CA VAL A 785 -26.91 -9.88 112.28
C VAL A 785 -25.74 -10.62 112.88
#